data_AF-A0A3F2RII0-F1
#
_entry.id   AF-A0A3F2RII0-F1
#
_cell.length_a   1.000
_cell.length_b   1.000
_cell.length_c   1.000
_cell.angle_alpha   90.00
_cell.angle_beta   90.00
_cell.angle_gamma   90.00
#
_symmetry.space_group_name_H-M   'P 1'
#
loop_
_entity.id
_entity.type
_entity.pdbx_description
1 polymer ?
#
loop_
_entity_poly.entity_id
_entity_poly.type
_entity_poly.pdbx_seq_one_letter_code
_entity_poly.pdbx_strand_id
1 'polypeptide(L)'
;MSTVLRLATLLIVATLSPTVTQADNSYPIILVNGFSGWGRDELLGFRYWGGIQGDFQEELVAQGYKVYTAAVGPFSSNWDRACELYTTIKGGQVDYGAKHSVAHSHLRYGRNYTGLYPEWGNTNSDGSIKKVHLIGHSMGGQTVRMLAQLLEHGTTGAPIEEDASSHPLFNGGKKWVHSITTISTPNQGTTLGDGFSQIGDSVKDLLAGVLNVVGILGNSAQMVYDAKLDQWGITNKQSGETLQNYLKRVFSSSIFDSSFKDVCLWSLSTPGAKEESTWVQTLSDVYYYSYATIDSYSTHDLLLRKISLPNLLTMLLPLDPLAVFLGGRYAPDTLKLSTDWQPNDGVVNTISMSHDGVGTAVSFAGSSQIGKWNKMPQLNRLDHLAVIGVTLHTQVLDLYFGHAKVLASLPASSSSRRLADSPAAVEQLDAAILSLAAATTSVETKSDLEALCESPKNSYAESYCTKMLEAAPSTRRLPPSKCPLLGLAANREVEVVSTKMLAERGSAAVARATNTYPVVLVHGFAGWGRDELLGLKYWGGIQGDLQEELVAQGYTVYTASIGPFSSNWDRACELYAQIKGGVTDYGIKHSANFDHDRYGKNYTGLYPEWGETNSDGSMNKIHLIGHSMGGQTIRMLAQMLEGGTTGAPVEEDSSTVTSPLFEGGHNWVHSITTISTPNQGTTLADGFSEIGDTVKDLLVSVINVLGIFGENAEMLYDAQLDQWGISAKTDDESLQEYIDRVFSSSIFDSGFKDVSIWSLSVAGAKEESTWVETLSDIYYYSYATIDTFSTYNWKLQKISYPNVLTMLLPLDVTSIFLGSRYAPDTMSLSTDWQPNDGAVNTISMSQDYVGELVSFDGTSVIGKWNEMTQLSGLDHLAVTGITLLYQILDLYEAHMALLYTLPTGSSSSRRLAANSTVTAKLNSAITSLNTATASIQTQGDLEALCENPINTYAENYCANMLNTTLVNDTVATANATVEAATNTSVSSENTTTRLRRG
;
A
#
# COMPACT_ATOMS: atom_id res chain seq x y z
N MET A 1 -39.62 -31.38 -52.35
CA MET A 1 -40.07 -32.20 -51.20
C MET A 1 -40.10 -31.32 -49.97
N SER A 2 -41.21 -30.61 -49.87
CA SER A 2 -41.64 -29.86 -48.70
C SER A 2 -42.48 -30.79 -47.83
N THR A 3 -42.70 -30.40 -46.58
CA THR A 3 -43.93 -30.70 -45.81
C THR A 3 -44.08 -32.02 -45.04
N VAL A 4 -43.02 -32.75 -44.67
CA VAL A 4 -43.16 -33.88 -43.70
C VAL A 4 -42.24 -33.77 -42.47
N LEU A 5 -41.15 -33.01 -42.53
CA LEU A 5 -40.26 -32.80 -41.36
C LEU A 5 -40.70 -31.63 -40.44
N ARG A 6 -41.95 -31.17 -40.57
CA ARG A 6 -42.55 -30.11 -39.74
C ARG A 6 -43.62 -30.60 -38.75
N LEU A 7 -43.87 -31.91 -38.66
CA LEU A 7 -44.86 -32.48 -37.72
C LEU A 7 -44.27 -33.27 -36.53
N ALA A 8 -42.96 -33.51 -36.47
CA ALA A 8 -42.34 -34.25 -35.37
C ALA A 8 -41.72 -33.36 -34.26
N THR A 9 -41.64 -32.04 -34.48
CA THR A 9 -41.04 -31.09 -33.53
C THR A 9 -42.06 -30.29 -32.72
N LEU A 10 -43.34 -30.72 -32.71
CA LEU A 10 -44.43 -30.01 -32.02
C LEU A 10 -45.16 -30.87 -30.95
N LEU A 11 -44.57 -31.97 -30.49
CA LEU A 11 -45.16 -32.81 -29.44
C LEU A 11 -44.22 -33.20 -28.28
N ILE A 12 -43.17 -32.42 -28.04
CA ILE A 12 -42.40 -32.45 -26.78
C ILE A 12 -42.13 -31.00 -26.35
N VAL A 13 -43.19 -30.20 -26.23
CA VAL A 13 -43.22 -28.95 -25.47
C VAL A 13 -44.51 -28.97 -24.66
N ALA A 14 -44.54 -29.80 -23.62
CA ALA A 14 -45.45 -29.67 -22.47
C ALA A 14 -44.98 -30.64 -21.38
N THR A 15 -44.78 -30.11 -20.18
CA THR A 15 -44.56 -30.83 -18.90
C THR A 15 -43.15 -31.31 -18.56
N LEU A 16 -42.19 -30.38 -18.54
CA LEU A 16 -41.26 -30.33 -17.40
C LEU A 16 -41.63 -29.08 -16.59
N SER A 17 -42.74 -29.18 -15.85
CA SER A 17 -42.92 -28.30 -14.69
C SER A 17 -41.76 -28.62 -13.74
N PRO A 18 -41.04 -27.62 -13.19
CA PRO A 18 -40.14 -27.90 -12.08
C PRO A 18 -41.00 -28.56 -10.99
N THR A 19 -40.63 -29.77 -10.61
CA THR A 19 -41.23 -30.45 -9.46
C THR A 19 -40.98 -29.55 -8.26
N VAL A 20 -42.01 -28.78 -7.87
CA VAL A 20 -42.03 -28.03 -6.61
C VAL A 20 -41.75 -29.07 -5.53
N THR A 21 -40.57 -29.00 -4.94
CA THR A 21 -40.24 -29.76 -3.73
C THR A 21 -41.31 -29.39 -2.72
N GLN A 22 -42.03 -30.38 -2.19
CA GLN A 22 -43.11 -30.13 -1.25
C GLN A 22 -42.53 -29.41 -0.03
N ALA A 23 -42.76 -28.10 0.07
CA ALA A 23 -42.26 -27.26 1.15
C ALA A 23 -43.09 -27.50 2.41
N ASP A 24 -42.44 -27.67 3.55
CA ASP A 24 -43.07 -27.95 4.85
C ASP A 24 -43.54 -26.66 5.56
N ASN A 25 -43.11 -25.49 5.06
CA ASN A 25 -43.67 -24.19 5.38
C ASN A 25 -43.57 -23.23 4.17
N SER A 26 -44.22 -22.07 4.25
CA SER A 26 -44.20 -21.03 3.20
C SER A 26 -43.92 -19.63 3.76
N TYR A 27 -43.15 -19.53 4.83
CA TYR A 27 -42.83 -18.25 5.45
C TYR A 27 -41.87 -17.44 4.57
N PRO A 28 -42.06 -16.11 4.43
CA PRO A 28 -41.17 -15.31 3.62
C PRO A 28 -39.81 -15.12 4.31
N ILE A 29 -38.78 -14.92 3.48
CA ILE A 29 -37.43 -14.55 3.88
C ILE A 29 -37.32 -13.03 3.89
N ILE A 30 -36.81 -12.46 4.98
CA ILE A 30 -36.44 -11.05 5.07
C ILE A 30 -34.92 -10.94 5.15
N LEU A 31 -34.32 -10.35 4.12
CA LEU A 31 -32.90 -10.04 4.06
C LEU A 31 -32.64 -8.69 4.76
N VAL A 32 -31.70 -8.65 5.70
CA VAL A 32 -31.44 -7.49 6.57
C VAL A 32 -29.98 -7.06 6.47
N ASN A 33 -29.75 -5.83 5.98
CA ASN A 33 -28.43 -5.24 5.79
C ASN A 33 -27.65 -5.05 7.11
N GLY A 34 -26.32 -4.98 7.00
CA GLY A 34 -25.41 -4.78 8.13
C GLY A 34 -24.92 -3.34 8.32
N PHE A 35 -23.73 -3.23 8.92
CA PHE A 35 -23.01 -1.97 9.07
C PHE A 35 -22.73 -1.33 7.72
N SER A 36 -22.93 -0.02 7.61
CA SER A 36 -22.79 0.75 6.36
C SER A 36 -23.66 0.25 5.18
N GLY A 37 -24.67 -0.59 5.44
CA GLY A 37 -25.51 -1.17 4.39
C GLY A 37 -26.54 -0.18 3.83
N TRP A 38 -27.06 -0.47 2.64
CA TRP A 38 -27.98 0.38 1.91
C TRP A 38 -29.21 -0.39 1.40
N GLY A 39 -30.27 0.35 1.06
CA GLY A 39 -31.51 -0.18 0.50
C GLY A 39 -31.49 -0.32 -1.03
N ARG A 40 -32.55 -0.93 -1.57
CA ARG A 40 -32.67 -1.22 -3.01
C ARG A 40 -32.72 0.04 -3.89
N ASP A 41 -33.23 1.15 -3.36
CA ASP A 41 -33.40 2.42 -4.07
C ASP A 41 -32.19 3.37 -3.89
N GLU A 42 -31.16 2.93 -3.19
CA GLU A 42 -29.92 3.69 -2.96
C GLU A 42 -28.81 3.25 -3.95
N LEU A 43 -27.72 4.01 -4.00
CA LEU A 43 -26.50 3.72 -4.79
C LEU A 43 -26.77 3.40 -6.27
N LEU A 44 -27.70 4.14 -6.88
CA LEU A 44 -28.08 4.01 -8.30
C LEU A 44 -28.56 2.59 -8.66
N GLY A 45 -29.10 1.85 -7.69
CA GLY A 45 -29.61 0.50 -7.89
C GLY A 45 -28.57 -0.60 -7.72
N PHE A 46 -27.34 -0.30 -7.30
CA PHE A 46 -26.40 -1.32 -6.88
C PHE A 46 -26.94 -2.06 -5.64
N ARG A 47 -27.11 -3.38 -5.71
CA ARG A 47 -27.80 -4.15 -4.65
C ARG A 47 -26.83 -4.54 -3.54
N TYR A 48 -27.23 -4.32 -2.28
CA TYR A 48 -26.51 -4.88 -1.14
C TYR A 48 -26.48 -6.42 -1.20
N TRP A 49 -27.64 -7.02 -1.46
CA TRP A 49 -27.79 -8.47 -1.63
C TRP A 49 -27.68 -8.85 -3.11
N GLY A 50 -26.46 -9.11 -3.54
CA GLY A 50 -26.14 -9.62 -4.87
C GLY A 50 -25.10 -8.79 -5.62
N GLY A 51 -24.82 -7.55 -5.20
CA GLY A 51 -23.70 -6.74 -5.67
C GLY A 51 -23.49 -6.81 -7.18
N ILE A 52 -22.34 -7.36 -7.57
CA ILE A 52 -21.94 -7.52 -8.97
C ILE A 52 -22.45 -8.82 -9.61
N GLN A 53 -23.04 -9.73 -8.83
CA GLN A 53 -23.56 -11.03 -9.26
C GLN A 53 -25.03 -10.97 -9.71
N GLY A 54 -25.80 -10.00 -9.21
CA GLY A 54 -27.19 -9.78 -9.59
C GLY A 54 -28.06 -9.26 -8.45
N ASP A 55 -29.34 -9.62 -8.46
CA ASP A 55 -30.31 -9.25 -7.43
C ASP A 55 -30.84 -10.51 -6.73
N PHE A 56 -30.25 -10.86 -5.59
CA PHE A 56 -30.57 -12.13 -4.91
C PHE A 56 -32.03 -12.24 -4.49
N GLN A 57 -32.70 -11.11 -4.20
CA GLN A 57 -34.13 -11.14 -3.92
C GLN A 57 -34.92 -11.64 -5.12
N GLU A 58 -34.69 -11.04 -6.30
CA GLU A 58 -35.45 -11.38 -7.51
C GLU A 58 -35.11 -12.79 -8.01
N GLU A 59 -33.85 -13.22 -7.88
CA GLU A 59 -33.41 -14.58 -8.22
C GLU A 59 -34.09 -15.64 -7.33
N LEU A 60 -34.17 -15.40 -6.01
CA LEU A 60 -34.89 -16.29 -5.09
C LEU A 60 -36.40 -16.29 -5.35
N VAL A 61 -36.98 -15.13 -5.70
CA VAL A 61 -38.40 -15.03 -6.10
C VAL A 61 -38.67 -15.83 -7.37
N ALA A 62 -37.75 -15.79 -8.34
CA ALA A 62 -37.86 -16.59 -9.57
C ALA A 62 -37.84 -18.10 -9.29
N GLN A 63 -37.18 -18.55 -8.21
CA GLN A 63 -37.21 -19.94 -7.74
C GLN A 63 -38.46 -20.29 -6.90
N GLY A 64 -39.37 -19.35 -6.69
CA GLY A 64 -40.65 -19.56 -5.99
C GLY A 64 -40.62 -19.24 -4.49
N TYR A 65 -39.53 -18.69 -3.96
CA TYR A 65 -39.46 -18.23 -2.56
C TYR A 65 -40.03 -16.82 -2.42
N LYS A 66 -40.77 -16.54 -1.34
CA LYS A 66 -41.16 -15.15 -1.03
C LYS A 66 -40.01 -14.46 -0.31
N VAL A 67 -39.42 -13.44 -0.92
CA VAL A 67 -38.26 -12.74 -0.36
C VAL A 67 -38.49 -11.23 -0.37
N TYR A 68 -38.10 -10.58 0.72
CA TYR A 68 -38.10 -9.13 0.86
C TYR A 68 -36.74 -8.64 1.37
N THR A 69 -36.36 -7.42 1.02
CA THR A 69 -35.15 -6.75 1.52
C THR A 69 -35.56 -5.60 2.44
N ALA A 70 -35.12 -5.65 3.70
CA ALA A 70 -35.27 -4.57 4.66
C ALA A 70 -33.97 -3.79 4.79
N ALA A 71 -34.07 -2.46 4.72
CA ALA A 71 -32.96 -1.54 4.88
C ALA A 71 -33.17 -0.70 6.15
N VAL A 72 -32.31 -0.95 7.15
CA VAL A 72 -32.30 -0.23 8.43
C VAL A 72 -31.07 0.68 8.52
N GLY A 73 -31.02 1.52 9.56
CA GLY A 73 -29.98 2.51 9.82
C GLY A 73 -28.57 1.91 9.75
N PRO A 74 -27.72 2.33 8.79
CA PRO A 74 -26.37 1.79 8.62
C PRO A 74 -25.45 2.00 9.82
N PHE A 75 -25.74 3.02 10.64
CA PHE A 75 -24.90 3.45 11.77
C PHE A 75 -25.65 3.58 13.11
N SER A 76 -26.95 3.29 13.15
CA SER A 76 -27.75 3.29 14.38
C SER A 76 -27.41 2.07 15.27
N SER A 77 -27.81 2.10 16.55
CA SER A 77 -27.67 0.95 17.45
C SER A 77 -28.50 -0.26 17.01
N ASN A 78 -28.22 -1.45 17.57
CA ASN A 78 -29.08 -2.62 17.32
C ASN A 78 -30.52 -2.42 17.81
N TRP A 79 -30.73 -1.62 18.87
CA TRP A 79 -32.06 -1.30 19.38
C TRP A 79 -32.85 -0.49 18.36
N ASP A 80 -32.26 0.61 17.89
CA ASP A 80 -32.86 1.48 16.89
C ASP A 80 -33.15 0.71 15.60
N ARG A 81 -32.17 -0.07 15.13
CA ARG A 81 -32.32 -0.91 13.95
C ARG A 81 -33.41 -1.98 14.13
N ALA A 82 -33.61 -2.53 15.33
CA ALA A 82 -34.67 -3.51 15.58
C ALA A 82 -36.07 -2.85 15.56
N CYS A 83 -36.20 -1.64 16.12
CA CYS A 83 -37.42 -0.84 16.03
C CYS A 83 -37.74 -0.46 14.57
N GLU A 84 -36.74 -0.02 13.81
CA GLU A 84 -36.84 0.26 12.37
C GLU A 84 -37.22 -0.98 11.57
N LEU A 85 -36.59 -2.12 11.86
CA LEU A 85 -36.86 -3.39 11.18
C LEU A 85 -38.29 -3.87 11.42
N TYR A 86 -38.77 -3.81 12.67
CA TYR A 86 -40.15 -4.15 13.02
C TYR A 86 -41.13 -3.37 12.15
N THR A 87 -40.96 -2.05 12.08
CA THR A 87 -41.86 -1.16 11.35
C THR A 87 -41.69 -1.30 9.83
N THR A 88 -40.48 -1.54 9.35
CA THR A 88 -40.22 -1.80 7.92
C THR A 88 -40.97 -3.05 7.45
N ILE A 89 -41.03 -4.10 8.28
CA ILE A 89 -41.77 -5.34 7.97
C ILE A 89 -43.28 -5.12 8.17
N LYS A 90 -43.71 -4.65 9.34
CA LYS A 90 -45.13 -4.59 9.74
C LYS A 90 -45.90 -3.42 9.13
N GLY A 91 -45.21 -2.32 8.85
CA GLY A 91 -45.79 -1.03 8.48
C GLY A 91 -46.12 -0.15 9.69
N GLY A 92 -46.18 1.17 9.46
CA GLY A 92 -46.44 2.20 10.48
C GLY A 92 -45.25 3.14 10.68
N GLN A 93 -45.29 3.90 11.77
CA GLN A 93 -44.21 4.82 12.17
C GLN A 93 -43.25 4.11 13.13
N VAL A 94 -41.95 4.35 12.97
CA VAL A 94 -40.93 3.83 13.90
C VAL A 94 -41.13 4.48 15.26
N ASP A 95 -41.19 3.66 16.32
CA ASP A 95 -41.21 4.08 17.72
C ASP A 95 -40.02 3.44 18.43
N TYR A 96 -39.01 4.25 18.75
CA TYR A 96 -37.79 3.82 19.43
C TYR A 96 -37.98 3.60 20.94
N GLY A 97 -39.15 3.92 21.49
CA GLY A 97 -39.42 3.84 22.93
C GLY A 97 -39.23 5.17 23.65
N ALA A 98 -40.15 5.50 24.55
CA ALA A 98 -40.15 6.81 25.21
C ALA A 98 -39.00 6.95 26.20
N LYS A 99 -38.67 5.91 26.96
CA LYS A 99 -37.59 5.96 27.95
C LYS A 99 -36.23 5.87 27.28
N HIS A 100 -36.09 5.01 26.27
CA HIS A 100 -34.89 4.84 25.46
C HIS A 100 -34.48 6.16 24.82
N SER A 101 -35.42 6.81 24.11
CA SER A 101 -35.16 8.09 23.47
C SER A 101 -34.85 9.22 24.44
N VAL A 102 -35.47 9.24 25.63
CA VAL A 102 -35.12 10.19 26.69
C VAL A 102 -33.72 9.92 27.25
N ALA A 103 -33.37 8.66 27.49
CA ALA A 103 -32.09 8.29 28.05
C ALA A 103 -30.92 8.62 27.11
N HIS A 104 -31.13 8.48 25.81
CA HIS A 104 -30.11 8.72 24.79
C HIS A 104 -30.21 10.10 24.13
N SER A 105 -31.27 10.87 24.40
CA SER A 105 -31.48 12.23 23.88
C SER A 105 -31.71 12.32 22.37
N HIS A 106 -32.53 11.42 21.82
CA HIS A 106 -33.00 11.49 20.43
C HIS A 106 -34.53 11.54 20.33
N LEU A 107 -35.05 11.70 19.11
CA LEU A 107 -36.48 11.64 18.86
C LEU A 107 -37.04 10.24 19.08
N ARG A 108 -38.17 10.13 19.79
CA ARG A 108 -38.91 8.87 19.97
C ARG A 108 -39.41 8.28 18.65
N TYR A 109 -39.89 9.13 17.76
CA TYR A 109 -40.52 8.69 16.52
C TYR A 109 -39.61 8.93 15.33
N GLY A 110 -39.45 7.89 14.52
CA GLY A 110 -38.68 7.93 13.27
C GLY A 110 -39.57 7.97 12.02
N ARG A 111 -39.06 7.35 10.96
CA ARG A 111 -39.69 7.30 9.63
C ARG A 111 -40.97 6.47 9.61
N ASN A 112 -41.78 6.65 8.57
CA ASN A 112 -43.03 5.92 8.35
C ASN A 112 -42.90 4.99 7.13
N TYR A 113 -43.37 3.75 7.26
CA TYR A 113 -43.24 2.70 6.25
C TYR A 113 -44.61 2.07 5.93
N THR A 114 -44.84 1.72 4.68
CA THR A 114 -46.05 0.99 4.26
C THR A 114 -46.08 -0.45 4.80
N GLY A 115 -44.90 -1.04 5.05
CA GLY A 115 -44.72 -2.42 5.50
C GLY A 115 -44.47 -3.38 4.35
N LEU A 116 -43.38 -4.17 4.43
CA LEU A 116 -43.05 -5.21 3.45
C LEU A 116 -43.99 -6.42 3.55
N TYR A 117 -44.45 -6.73 4.77
CA TYR A 117 -45.36 -7.84 5.06
C TYR A 117 -46.36 -7.46 6.16
N PRO A 118 -47.38 -6.62 5.87
CA PRO A 118 -48.29 -6.08 6.89
C PRO A 118 -49.11 -7.14 7.64
N GLU A 119 -49.35 -8.29 7.03
CA GLU A 119 -50.00 -9.43 7.71
C GLU A 119 -49.09 -10.23 8.66
N TRP A 120 -47.82 -9.84 8.83
CA TRP A 120 -46.87 -10.50 9.74
C TRP A 120 -47.44 -10.61 11.15
N GLY A 121 -47.38 -11.81 11.74
CA GLY A 121 -47.90 -12.06 13.08
C GLY A 121 -49.41 -12.30 13.15
N ASN A 122 -50.16 -12.11 12.07
CA ASN A 122 -51.59 -12.44 12.02
C ASN A 122 -51.79 -13.96 12.03
N THR A 123 -52.93 -14.41 12.55
CA THR A 123 -53.33 -15.82 12.53
C THR A 123 -53.95 -16.19 11.19
N ASN A 124 -53.52 -17.30 10.60
CA ASN A 124 -54.14 -17.94 9.44
C ASN A 124 -55.48 -18.59 9.81
N SER A 125 -56.26 -18.98 8.80
CA SER A 125 -57.56 -19.65 9.00
C SER A 125 -57.46 -21.00 9.72
N ASP A 126 -56.29 -21.64 9.70
CA ASP A 126 -55.99 -22.91 10.39
C ASP A 126 -55.46 -22.72 11.83
N GLY A 127 -55.39 -21.48 12.32
CA GLY A 127 -54.87 -21.15 13.65
C GLY A 127 -53.34 -20.99 13.72
N SER A 128 -52.60 -21.24 12.62
CA SER A 128 -51.16 -21.01 12.57
C SER A 128 -50.82 -19.51 12.48
N ILE A 129 -49.66 -19.10 12.97
CA ILE A 129 -49.20 -17.71 12.89
C ILE A 129 -48.39 -17.50 11.62
N LYS A 130 -48.60 -16.36 10.94
CA LYS A 130 -47.78 -15.91 9.81
C LYS A 130 -46.40 -15.45 10.30
N LYS A 131 -45.43 -16.36 10.32
CA LYS A 131 -44.03 -16.12 10.71
C LYS A 131 -43.17 -15.68 9.52
N VAL A 132 -41.92 -15.32 9.81
CA VAL A 132 -40.87 -15.01 8.82
C VAL A 132 -39.56 -15.73 9.14
N HIS A 133 -38.72 -15.89 8.13
CA HIS A 133 -37.30 -16.21 8.28
C HIS A 133 -36.49 -14.91 8.17
N LEU A 134 -35.62 -14.65 9.14
CA LEU A 134 -34.75 -13.48 9.13
C LEU A 134 -33.33 -13.89 8.74
N ILE A 135 -32.76 -13.26 7.71
CA ILE A 135 -31.35 -13.46 7.32
C ILE A 135 -30.64 -12.11 7.48
N GLY A 136 -29.74 -12.03 8.44
CA GLY A 136 -28.94 -10.85 8.72
C GLY A 136 -27.48 -11.05 8.33
N HIS A 137 -26.95 -10.15 7.50
CA HIS A 137 -25.53 -10.09 7.22
C HIS A 137 -24.84 -9.07 8.15
N SER A 138 -23.62 -9.37 8.60
CA SER A 138 -22.83 -8.46 9.44
C SER A 138 -23.65 -8.03 10.68
N MET A 139 -23.71 -6.74 11.00
CA MET A 139 -24.54 -6.19 12.09
C MET A 139 -26.03 -6.58 12.00
N GLY A 140 -26.54 -6.86 10.80
CA GLY A 140 -27.91 -7.29 10.57
C GLY A 140 -28.27 -8.55 11.36
N GLY A 141 -27.29 -9.44 11.60
CA GLY A 141 -27.49 -10.63 12.42
C GLY A 141 -27.75 -10.32 13.90
N GLN A 142 -27.06 -9.32 14.48
CA GLN A 142 -27.35 -8.86 15.84
C GLN A 142 -28.72 -8.17 15.91
N THR A 143 -29.04 -7.36 14.90
CA THR A 143 -30.33 -6.65 14.78
C THR A 143 -31.52 -7.62 14.77
N VAL A 144 -31.48 -8.69 13.96
CA VAL A 144 -32.60 -9.65 13.88
C VAL A 144 -32.74 -10.48 15.15
N ARG A 145 -31.64 -10.74 15.88
CA ARG A 145 -31.68 -11.35 17.21
C ARG A 145 -32.38 -10.44 18.21
N MET A 146 -32.01 -9.17 18.25
CA MET A 146 -32.63 -8.20 19.15
C MET A 146 -34.11 -7.99 18.83
N LEU A 147 -34.49 -7.92 17.54
CA LEU A 147 -35.90 -7.90 17.15
C LEU A 147 -36.67 -9.12 17.67
N ALA A 148 -36.13 -10.32 17.52
CA ALA A 148 -36.78 -11.53 18.01
C ALA A 148 -36.93 -11.53 19.53
N GLN A 149 -35.91 -11.06 20.27
CA GLN A 149 -35.97 -10.86 21.72
C GLN A 149 -37.09 -9.90 22.12
N LEU A 150 -37.17 -8.73 21.47
CA LEU A 150 -38.21 -7.72 21.74
C LEU A 150 -39.60 -8.27 21.43
N LEU A 151 -39.76 -9.04 20.35
CA LEU A 151 -41.03 -9.67 20.02
C LEU A 151 -41.48 -10.66 21.10
N GLU A 152 -40.59 -11.53 21.58
CA GLU A 152 -40.96 -12.59 22.53
C GLU A 152 -41.08 -12.08 23.98
N HIS A 153 -40.17 -11.22 24.42
CA HIS A 153 -40.04 -10.83 25.83
C HIS A 153 -40.28 -9.33 26.09
N GLY A 154 -40.54 -8.55 25.03
CA GLY A 154 -40.60 -7.11 25.16
C GLY A 154 -39.23 -6.56 25.54
N THR A 155 -39.23 -5.51 26.34
CA THR A 155 -38.00 -4.84 26.82
C THR A 155 -37.50 -5.40 28.15
N THR A 156 -38.10 -6.47 28.67
CA THR A 156 -37.73 -7.08 29.95
C THR A 156 -36.26 -7.51 29.96
N GLY A 157 -35.50 -7.05 30.95
CA GLY A 157 -34.08 -7.33 31.12
C GLY A 157 -33.13 -6.45 30.28
N ALA A 158 -33.65 -5.60 29.40
CA ALA A 158 -32.84 -4.63 28.68
C ALA A 158 -32.29 -3.54 29.63
N PRO A 159 -31.17 -2.87 29.30
CA PRO A 159 -30.64 -1.76 30.09
C PRO A 159 -31.68 -0.64 30.34
N ILE A 160 -32.61 -0.46 29.39
CA ILE A 160 -33.73 0.47 29.49
C ILE A 160 -35.02 -0.29 29.17
N GLU A 161 -35.87 -0.50 30.18
CA GLU A 161 -37.15 -1.18 29.99
C GLU A 161 -38.30 -0.19 29.68
N GLU A 162 -38.82 -0.23 28.46
CA GLU A 162 -40.04 0.52 28.08
C GLU A 162 -41.31 0.08 28.83
N ASP A 163 -42.34 0.91 28.78
CA ASP A 163 -43.69 0.50 29.18
C ASP A 163 -44.25 -0.48 28.13
N ALA A 164 -44.57 -1.71 28.55
CA ALA A 164 -45.11 -2.76 27.70
C ALA A 164 -46.38 -2.33 26.92
N SER A 165 -47.16 -1.40 27.46
CA SER A 165 -48.38 -0.89 26.81
C SER A 165 -48.12 0.25 25.82
N SER A 166 -46.91 0.83 25.80
CA SER A 166 -46.58 2.02 25.02
C SER A 166 -46.46 1.78 23.52
N HIS A 167 -46.08 0.57 23.11
CA HIS A 167 -45.98 0.17 21.70
C HIS A 167 -46.11 -1.35 21.58
N PRO A 168 -46.76 -1.90 20.52
CA PRO A 168 -46.93 -3.33 20.37
C PRO A 168 -45.63 -4.12 20.45
N LEU A 169 -44.52 -3.65 19.88
CA LEU A 169 -43.22 -4.34 19.95
C LEU A 169 -42.79 -4.61 21.40
N PHE A 170 -42.88 -3.61 22.29
CA PHE A 170 -42.41 -3.68 23.67
C PHE A 170 -43.28 -4.53 24.60
N ASN A 171 -44.48 -4.92 24.17
CA ASN A 171 -45.38 -5.77 24.97
C ASN A 171 -44.88 -7.23 25.11
N GLY A 172 -43.98 -7.69 24.24
CA GLY A 172 -43.58 -9.10 24.21
C GLY A 172 -44.70 -10.07 23.79
N GLY A 173 -44.50 -11.37 24.01
CA GLY A 173 -45.48 -12.44 23.77
C GLY A 173 -45.67 -12.86 22.30
N LYS A 174 -44.80 -12.40 21.38
CA LYS A 174 -44.97 -12.61 19.93
C LYS A 174 -43.93 -13.59 19.39
N LYS A 175 -44.38 -14.80 19.06
CA LYS A 175 -43.57 -15.85 18.44
C LYS A 175 -43.61 -15.75 16.91
N TRP A 176 -43.25 -14.59 16.37
CA TRP A 176 -43.45 -14.23 14.96
C TRP A 176 -42.25 -14.55 14.04
N VAL A 177 -41.16 -15.06 14.59
CA VAL A 177 -39.96 -15.48 13.86
C VAL A 177 -39.91 -17.02 13.86
N HIS A 178 -39.59 -17.61 12.71
CA HIS A 178 -39.41 -19.06 12.58
C HIS A 178 -37.94 -19.45 12.60
N SER A 179 -37.08 -18.70 11.90
CA SER A 179 -35.64 -18.89 11.96
C SER A 179 -34.89 -17.57 11.86
N ILE A 180 -33.65 -17.60 12.36
CA ILE A 180 -32.64 -16.55 12.24
C ILE A 180 -31.41 -17.17 11.59
N THR A 181 -30.92 -16.55 10.52
CA THR A 181 -29.63 -16.87 9.91
C THR A 181 -28.73 -15.66 10.02
N THR A 182 -27.53 -15.86 10.57
CA THR A 182 -26.51 -14.82 10.65
C THR A 182 -25.35 -15.17 9.73
N ILE A 183 -24.91 -14.22 8.92
CA ILE A 183 -23.81 -14.39 7.96
C ILE A 183 -22.76 -13.33 8.27
N SER A 184 -21.53 -13.76 8.57
CA SER A 184 -20.41 -12.84 8.88
C SER A 184 -20.73 -11.87 10.02
N THR A 185 -21.61 -12.28 10.94
CA THR A 185 -22.15 -11.41 11.99
C THR A 185 -21.21 -11.36 13.20
N PRO A 186 -20.92 -10.18 13.77
CA PRO A 186 -20.16 -10.08 15.00
C PRO A 186 -21.05 -10.43 16.20
N ASN A 187 -21.45 -11.69 16.35
CA ASN A 187 -22.40 -12.11 17.40
C ASN A 187 -21.86 -11.89 18.83
N GLN A 188 -20.53 -11.84 18.97
CA GLN A 188 -19.80 -11.49 20.20
C GLN A 188 -19.03 -10.16 20.06
N GLY A 189 -19.36 -9.34 19.05
CA GLY A 189 -18.68 -8.10 18.73
C GLY A 189 -17.49 -8.30 17.78
N THR A 190 -16.91 -7.21 17.32
CA THR A 190 -15.71 -7.16 16.50
C THR A 190 -14.72 -6.20 17.14
N THR A 191 -13.46 -6.60 17.15
CA THR A 191 -12.33 -5.77 17.60
C THR A 191 -12.16 -4.50 16.76
N LEU A 192 -12.76 -4.48 15.56
CA LEU A 192 -12.93 -3.27 14.76
C LEU A 192 -13.75 -2.19 15.49
N GLY A 193 -14.84 -2.59 16.16
CA GLY A 193 -15.69 -1.69 16.94
C GLY A 193 -14.98 -1.17 18.19
N ASP A 194 -14.13 -1.99 18.81
CA ASP A 194 -13.28 -1.58 19.94
C ASP A 194 -12.19 -0.57 19.51
N GLY A 195 -11.65 -0.75 18.31
CA GLY A 195 -10.56 0.03 17.74
C GLY A 195 -10.96 1.29 16.98
N PHE A 196 -12.25 1.65 16.91
CA PHE A 196 -12.72 2.71 16.01
C PHE A 196 -12.00 4.06 16.21
N SER A 197 -11.68 4.43 17.45
CA SER A 197 -10.93 5.66 17.76
C SER A 197 -9.51 5.67 17.18
N GLN A 198 -8.93 4.50 16.92
CA GLN A 198 -7.60 4.33 16.35
C GLN A 198 -7.61 4.33 14.83
N ILE A 199 -8.73 3.95 14.20
CA ILE A 199 -8.79 3.66 12.74
C ILE A 199 -9.96 4.33 12.02
N GLY A 200 -10.55 5.35 12.67
CA GLY A 200 -11.83 5.91 12.26
C GLY A 200 -11.88 6.38 10.82
N ASP A 201 -10.79 6.89 10.26
CA ASP A 201 -10.74 7.36 8.87
C ASP A 201 -10.81 6.19 7.87
N SER A 202 -10.13 5.07 8.13
CA SER A 202 -10.24 3.86 7.29
C SER A 202 -11.65 3.28 7.30
N VAL A 203 -12.34 3.34 8.44
CA VAL A 203 -13.75 2.88 8.53
C VAL A 203 -14.72 3.84 7.84
N LYS A 204 -14.44 5.16 7.89
CA LYS A 204 -15.22 6.19 7.16
C LYS A 204 -15.07 6.03 5.65
N ASP A 205 -13.88 5.66 5.19
CA ASP A 205 -13.57 5.52 3.78
C ASP A 205 -13.96 4.16 3.20
N LEU A 206 -14.30 3.18 4.04
CA LEU A 206 -14.70 1.82 3.61
C LEU A 206 -15.76 1.83 2.51
N LEU A 207 -16.88 2.53 2.73
CA LEU A 207 -17.96 2.59 1.75
C LEU A 207 -17.50 3.25 0.44
N ALA A 208 -16.73 4.33 0.52
CA ALA A 208 -16.20 5.00 -0.66
C ALA A 208 -15.22 4.10 -1.43
N GLY A 209 -14.33 3.40 -0.72
CA GLY A 209 -13.38 2.44 -1.29
C GLY A 209 -14.09 1.28 -2.00
N VAL A 210 -15.11 0.69 -1.39
CA VAL A 210 -15.91 -0.38 -2.02
C VAL A 210 -16.54 0.10 -3.32
N LEU A 211 -17.17 1.28 -3.29
CA LEU A 211 -17.81 1.86 -4.48
C LEU A 211 -16.82 2.29 -5.56
N ASN A 212 -15.57 2.61 -5.18
CA ASN A 212 -14.49 2.87 -6.13
C ASN A 212 -14.11 1.60 -6.89
N VAL A 213 -13.92 0.49 -6.18
CA VAL A 213 -13.53 -0.79 -6.77
C VAL A 213 -14.56 -1.26 -7.81
N VAL A 214 -15.86 -1.11 -7.51
CA VAL A 214 -16.92 -1.50 -8.45
C VAL A 214 -17.29 -0.42 -9.48
N GLY A 215 -16.55 0.70 -9.55
CA GLY A 215 -16.71 1.72 -10.61
C GLY A 215 -17.92 2.63 -10.47
N ILE A 216 -18.52 2.74 -9.28
CA ILE A 216 -19.74 3.54 -9.06
C ILE A 216 -19.41 5.01 -8.80
N LEU A 217 -18.18 5.36 -8.34
CA LEU A 217 -17.78 6.71 -7.90
C LEU A 217 -17.82 7.84 -8.93
N GLY A 218 -17.96 7.54 -10.23
CA GLY A 218 -17.78 8.51 -11.33
C GLY A 218 -18.47 9.87 -11.14
N ASN A 219 -19.72 9.91 -10.66
CA ASN A 219 -20.37 11.18 -10.26
C ASN A 219 -21.00 11.05 -8.87
N SER A 220 -20.15 10.88 -7.84
CA SER A 220 -20.53 10.70 -6.44
C SER A 220 -21.44 11.79 -5.85
N ALA A 221 -21.51 12.97 -6.48
CA ALA A 221 -22.45 14.02 -6.13
C ALA A 221 -23.92 13.64 -6.41
N GLN A 222 -24.18 12.82 -7.45
CA GLN A 222 -25.52 12.38 -7.84
C GLN A 222 -26.00 11.11 -7.13
N MET A 223 -25.11 10.44 -6.38
CA MET A 223 -25.49 9.24 -5.65
C MET A 223 -26.42 9.54 -4.47
N VAL A 224 -27.43 8.68 -4.33
CA VAL A 224 -28.33 8.64 -3.19
C VAL A 224 -27.79 7.61 -2.20
N TYR A 225 -27.33 8.09 -1.05
CA TYR A 225 -27.01 7.28 0.12
C TYR A 225 -27.46 8.03 1.36
N ASP A 226 -28.13 7.35 2.27
CA ASP A 226 -28.77 7.91 3.43
C ASP A 226 -28.33 7.17 4.70
N ALA A 227 -27.71 7.91 5.63
CA ALA A 227 -27.28 7.40 6.92
C ALA A 227 -28.45 7.07 7.88
N LYS A 228 -29.66 7.58 7.60
CA LYS A 228 -30.90 7.30 8.36
C LYS A 228 -30.77 7.61 9.86
N LEU A 229 -30.17 8.75 10.18
CA LEU A 229 -29.93 9.23 11.55
C LEU A 229 -30.85 10.42 11.89
N ASP A 230 -32.07 10.42 11.36
CA ASP A 230 -33.04 11.52 11.54
C ASP A 230 -33.41 11.73 13.01
N GLN A 231 -33.43 10.64 13.80
CA GLN A 231 -33.73 10.70 15.23
C GLN A 231 -32.71 11.55 16.00
N TRP A 232 -31.49 11.65 15.48
CA TRP A 232 -30.39 12.48 15.99
C TRP A 232 -30.31 13.87 15.37
N GLY A 233 -31.25 14.21 14.49
CA GLY A 233 -31.25 15.48 13.74
C GLY A 233 -30.14 15.58 12.69
N ILE A 234 -29.49 14.47 12.34
CA ILE A 234 -28.45 14.46 11.29
C ILE A 234 -29.14 14.43 9.93
N THR A 235 -29.00 15.53 9.18
CA THR A 235 -29.69 15.68 7.89
C THR A 235 -29.09 14.79 6.80
N ASN A 236 -29.94 14.34 5.88
CA ASN A 236 -29.57 13.62 4.66
C ASN A 236 -28.48 14.32 3.85
N LYS A 237 -27.89 13.57 2.91
CA LYS A 237 -26.91 14.08 1.96
C LYS A 237 -27.49 15.25 1.16
N GLN A 238 -26.76 16.37 1.12
CA GLN A 238 -27.19 17.59 0.43
C GLN A 238 -26.97 17.49 -1.09
N SER A 239 -27.71 18.29 -1.86
CA SER A 239 -27.51 18.38 -3.31
C SER A 239 -26.11 18.91 -3.62
N GLY A 240 -25.34 18.20 -4.44
CA GLY A 240 -23.94 18.55 -4.76
C GLY A 240 -22.90 18.17 -3.71
N GLU A 241 -23.30 17.72 -2.51
CA GLU A 241 -22.38 17.17 -1.51
C GLU A 241 -21.84 15.82 -2.01
N THR A 242 -20.53 15.58 -1.93
CA THR A 242 -19.94 14.28 -2.27
C THR A 242 -20.25 13.26 -1.16
N LEU A 243 -20.23 11.96 -1.49
CA LEU A 243 -20.44 10.92 -0.48
C LEU A 243 -19.42 11.00 0.67
N GLN A 244 -18.15 11.28 0.37
CA GLN A 244 -17.10 11.43 1.39
C GLN A 244 -17.37 12.61 2.32
N ASN A 245 -17.75 13.78 1.79
CA ASN A 245 -18.08 14.94 2.63
C ASN A 245 -19.31 14.67 3.49
N TYR A 246 -20.31 13.97 2.94
CA TYR A 246 -21.48 13.56 3.70
C TYR A 246 -21.12 12.63 4.86
N LEU A 247 -20.34 11.58 4.61
CA LEU A 247 -19.90 10.66 5.66
C LEU A 247 -19.03 11.38 6.68
N LYS A 248 -18.10 12.25 6.27
CA LYS A 248 -17.30 13.07 7.18
C LYS A 248 -18.16 13.92 8.11
N ARG A 249 -19.25 14.51 7.59
CA ARG A 249 -20.24 15.27 8.38
C ARG A 249 -21.06 14.38 9.32
N VAL A 250 -21.43 13.18 8.89
CA VAL A 250 -22.13 12.19 9.73
C VAL A 250 -21.22 11.79 10.90
N PHE A 251 -19.99 11.38 10.61
CA PHE A 251 -19.01 10.93 11.61
C PHE A 251 -18.39 12.06 12.45
N SER A 252 -18.64 13.33 12.14
CA SER A 252 -18.30 14.46 13.03
C SER A 252 -19.32 14.70 14.14
N SER A 253 -20.43 13.95 14.15
CA SER A 253 -21.42 14.02 15.22
C SER A 253 -20.89 13.40 16.51
N SER A 254 -21.24 13.99 17.66
CA SER A 254 -20.86 13.50 18.98
C SER A 254 -21.44 12.11 19.33
N ILE A 255 -22.41 11.61 18.55
CA ILE A 255 -22.92 10.25 18.73
C ILE A 255 -21.86 9.18 18.39
N PHE A 256 -20.77 9.55 17.71
CA PHE A 256 -19.65 8.65 17.43
C PHE A 256 -18.50 8.79 18.44
N ASP A 257 -18.69 9.60 19.49
CA ASP A 257 -17.73 9.69 20.60
C ASP A 257 -17.66 8.36 21.36
N SER A 258 -16.46 7.98 21.79
CA SER A 258 -16.20 6.68 22.45
C SER A 258 -17.04 6.39 23.72
N SER A 259 -17.58 7.43 24.37
CA SER A 259 -18.44 7.29 25.54
C SER A 259 -19.92 7.05 25.20
N PHE A 260 -20.31 7.27 23.94
CA PHE A 260 -21.70 7.17 23.51
C PHE A 260 -22.06 5.71 23.13
N LYS A 261 -23.17 5.21 23.69
CA LYS A 261 -23.53 3.78 23.60
C LYS A 261 -24.66 3.44 22.63
N ASP A 262 -25.45 4.42 22.22
CA ASP A 262 -26.63 4.18 21.39
C ASP A 262 -26.33 4.40 19.89
N VAL A 263 -25.27 3.72 19.45
CA VAL A 263 -24.72 3.84 18.09
C VAL A 263 -24.14 2.49 17.67
N CYS A 264 -23.97 2.26 16.37
CA CYS A 264 -23.44 1.00 15.87
C CYS A 264 -22.08 0.62 16.46
N LEU A 265 -21.20 1.59 16.74
CA LEU A 265 -19.86 1.34 17.26
C LEU A 265 -19.88 0.61 18.60
N TRP A 266 -20.78 1.02 19.49
CA TRP A 266 -20.95 0.31 20.77
C TRP A 266 -21.53 -1.08 20.54
N SER A 267 -22.64 -1.20 19.82
CA SER A 267 -23.28 -2.50 19.51
C SER A 267 -22.33 -3.49 18.81
N LEU A 268 -21.41 -2.99 17.99
CA LEU A 268 -20.40 -3.78 17.28
C LEU A 268 -19.16 -4.09 18.13
N SER A 269 -18.85 -3.29 19.16
CA SER A 269 -17.71 -3.52 20.05
C SER A 269 -17.86 -4.82 20.85
N THR A 270 -16.75 -5.41 21.31
CA THR A 270 -16.83 -6.63 22.15
C THR A 270 -17.51 -6.38 23.50
N PRO A 271 -17.34 -5.24 24.20
CA PRO A 271 -18.11 -4.91 25.40
C PRO A 271 -19.59 -4.70 25.13
N GLY A 272 -19.97 -4.00 24.06
CA GLY A 272 -21.38 -3.73 23.76
C GLY A 272 -22.14 -4.97 23.31
N ALA A 273 -21.54 -5.81 22.46
CA ALA A 273 -22.14 -7.10 22.11
C ALA A 273 -22.29 -8.03 23.33
N LYS A 274 -21.34 -7.96 24.28
CA LYS A 274 -21.43 -8.67 25.55
C LYS A 274 -22.55 -8.12 26.44
N GLU A 275 -22.72 -6.80 26.51
CA GLU A 275 -23.82 -6.13 27.22
C GLU A 275 -25.17 -6.54 26.61
N GLU A 276 -25.31 -6.49 25.29
CA GLU A 276 -26.54 -6.92 24.61
C GLU A 276 -26.85 -8.41 24.85
N SER A 277 -25.83 -9.26 24.87
CA SER A 277 -25.99 -10.71 25.10
C SER A 277 -26.39 -11.07 26.54
N THR A 278 -26.40 -10.14 27.49
CA THR A 278 -26.95 -10.41 28.83
C THR A 278 -28.48 -10.53 28.81
N TRP A 279 -29.15 -9.97 27.81
CA TRP A 279 -30.61 -9.95 27.71
C TRP A 279 -31.16 -10.41 26.37
N VAL A 280 -30.40 -10.28 25.27
CA VAL A 280 -30.73 -10.85 23.96
C VAL A 280 -30.30 -12.31 23.89
N GLN A 281 -31.21 -13.21 24.26
CA GLN A 281 -30.93 -14.64 24.43
C GLN A 281 -31.25 -15.46 23.16
N THR A 282 -30.68 -16.66 23.08
CA THR A 282 -31.12 -17.68 22.10
C THR A 282 -32.51 -18.20 22.49
N LEU A 283 -33.52 -17.94 21.66
CA LEU A 283 -34.92 -18.28 21.93
C LEU A 283 -35.21 -19.76 21.66
N SER A 284 -35.93 -20.41 22.57
CA SER A 284 -36.13 -21.87 22.56
C SER A 284 -36.96 -22.41 21.39
N ASP A 285 -37.75 -21.58 20.72
CA ASP A 285 -38.67 -21.93 19.63
C ASP A 285 -38.30 -21.31 18.27
N VAL A 286 -37.05 -20.87 18.12
CA VAL A 286 -36.48 -20.34 16.88
C VAL A 286 -35.29 -21.20 16.44
N TYR A 287 -35.19 -21.47 15.12
CA TYR A 287 -33.99 -22.09 14.55
C TYR A 287 -32.91 -21.04 14.30
N TYR A 288 -31.69 -21.26 14.76
CA TYR A 288 -30.55 -20.37 14.51
C TYR A 288 -29.54 -21.04 13.58
N TYR A 289 -29.06 -20.32 12.57
CA TYR A 289 -27.98 -20.75 11.68
C TYR A 289 -26.90 -19.68 11.63
N SER A 290 -25.63 -20.10 11.59
CA SER A 290 -24.49 -19.18 11.51
C SER A 290 -23.50 -19.61 10.44
N TYR A 291 -23.24 -18.71 9.49
CA TYR A 291 -22.15 -18.83 8.52
C TYR A 291 -20.99 -17.94 8.96
N ALA A 292 -19.83 -18.56 9.17
CA ALA A 292 -18.59 -17.87 9.48
C ALA A 292 -17.72 -17.76 8.23
N THR A 293 -17.20 -16.57 7.97
CA THR A 293 -16.28 -16.23 6.87
C THR A 293 -14.87 -15.99 7.40
N ILE A 294 -13.88 -16.26 6.57
CA ILE A 294 -12.48 -15.92 6.83
C ILE A 294 -11.79 -15.64 5.51
N ASP A 295 -11.04 -14.54 5.43
CA ASP A 295 -10.17 -14.25 4.29
C ASP A 295 -8.81 -13.72 4.72
N SER A 296 -8.36 -14.21 5.87
CA SER A 296 -7.02 -14.02 6.37
C SER A 296 -6.34 -15.36 6.62
N TYR A 297 -5.02 -15.38 6.57
CA TYR A 297 -4.21 -16.55 6.89
C TYR A 297 -3.36 -16.27 8.12
N SER A 298 -3.17 -17.30 8.95
CA SER A 298 -2.31 -17.19 10.12
C SER A 298 -0.84 -17.14 9.71
N THR A 299 -0.11 -16.22 10.32
CA THR A 299 1.34 -16.09 10.20
C THR A 299 1.89 -15.59 11.53
N HIS A 300 3.15 -15.18 11.57
CA HIS A 300 3.76 -14.60 12.74
C HIS A 300 4.26 -13.19 12.43
N ASP A 301 4.20 -12.31 13.42
CA ASP A 301 4.87 -11.02 13.37
C ASP A 301 6.38 -11.19 13.58
N LEU A 302 7.08 -10.07 13.54
CA LEU A 302 8.54 -10.00 13.65
C LEU A 302 9.09 -10.59 14.97
N LEU A 303 8.28 -10.70 16.03
CA LEU A 303 8.66 -11.32 17.30
C LEU A 303 8.21 -12.79 17.40
N LEU A 304 7.93 -13.43 16.26
CA LEU A 304 7.37 -14.78 16.17
C LEU A 304 6.03 -14.93 16.91
N ARG A 305 5.29 -13.83 17.13
CA ARG A 305 3.98 -13.88 17.78
C ARG A 305 2.92 -14.09 16.71
N LYS A 306 1.97 -14.99 16.98
CA LYS A 306 0.86 -15.26 16.07
C LYS A 306 0.11 -13.97 15.69
N ILE A 307 -0.14 -13.82 14.39
CA ILE A 307 -0.99 -12.80 13.75
C ILE A 307 -1.78 -13.44 12.59
N SER A 308 -2.72 -12.69 12.02
CA SER A 308 -3.46 -13.05 10.79
C SER A 308 -3.31 -11.93 9.77
N LEU A 309 -3.03 -12.25 8.50
CA LEU A 309 -2.89 -11.26 7.42
C LEU A 309 -3.90 -11.52 6.29
N PRO A 310 -4.28 -10.48 5.51
CA PRO A 310 -5.14 -10.61 4.33
C PRO A 310 -4.70 -11.64 3.32
N ASN A 311 -5.63 -12.36 2.69
CA ASN A 311 -5.37 -12.93 1.37
C ASN A 311 -5.59 -11.84 0.30
N LEU A 312 -4.51 -11.17 -0.11
CA LEU A 312 -4.56 -9.97 -0.98
C LEU A 312 -5.21 -10.17 -2.37
N LEU A 313 -5.37 -11.42 -2.84
CA LEU A 313 -5.97 -11.72 -4.14
C LEU A 313 -7.49 -11.97 -4.06
N THR A 314 -7.96 -12.45 -2.91
CA THR A 314 -9.38 -12.76 -2.70
C THR A 314 -10.08 -11.68 -1.89
N MET A 315 -9.38 -11.04 -0.96
CA MET A 315 -9.95 -9.97 -0.16
C MET A 315 -10.05 -8.67 -0.96
N LEU A 316 -11.21 -8.02 -0.87
CA LEU A 316 -11.45 -6.72 -1.47
C LEU A 316 -10.52 -5.65 -0.88
N LEU A 317 -9.81 -4.91 -1.73
CA LEU A 317 -8.76 -3.94 -1.35
C LEU A 317 -9.09 -3.00 -0.16
N PRO A 318 -10.30 -2.40 -0.04
CA PRO A 318 -10.60 -1.51 1.08
C PRO A 318 -10.68 -2.22 2.43
N LEU A 319 -10.77 -3.56 2.44
CA LEU A 319 -10.82 -4.39 3.63
C LEU A 319 -9.42 -4.79 4.15
N ASP A 320 -8.39 -4.77 3.31
CA ASP A 320 -7.03 -5.14 3.69
C ASP A 320 -6.49 -4.42 4.94
N PRO A 321 -6.55 -3.07 5.04
CA PRO A 321 -6.03 -2.38 6.23
C PRO A 321 -6.82 -2.74 7.50
N LEU A 322 -8.13 -2.99 7.37
CA LEU A 322 -8.96 -3.43 8.47
C LEU A 322 -8.58 -4.87 8.87
N ALA A 323 -8.43 -5.78 7.91
CA ALA A 323 -8.03 -7.15 8.17
C ALA A 323 -6.68 -7.26 8.88
N VAL A 324 -5.70 -6.44 8.49
CA VAL A 324 -4.41 -6.34 9.17
C VAL A 324 -4.58 -5.86 10.62
N PHE A 325 -5.45 -4.87 10.87
CA PHE A 325 -5.75 -4.39 12.21
C PHE A 325 -6.36 -5.50 13.10
N LEU A 326 -7.43 -6.15 12.60
CA LEU A 326 -8.11 -7.23 13.31
C LEU A 326 -7.17 -8.43 13.55
N GLY A 327 -6.31 -8.74 12.58
CA GLY A 327 -5.37 -9.85 12.61
C GLY A 327 -4.07 -9.57 13.34
N GLY A 328 -3.78 -8.30 13.62
CA GLY A 328 -2.59 -7.86 14.33
C GLY A 328 -2.65 -8.14 15.83
N ARG A 329 -1.86 -7.39 16.60
CA ARG A 329 -1.68 -7.60 18.04
C ARG A 329 -2.65 -6.80 18.92
N TYR A 330 -3.53 -5.98 18.33
CA TYR A 330 -4.48 -5.15 19.10
C TYR A 330 -5.39 -5.98 20.01
N ALA A 331 -6.02 -7.04 19.47
CA ALA A 331 -6.89 -7.91 20.25
C ALA A 331 -6.18 -8.57 21.45
N PRO A 332 -5.02 -9.24 21.28
CA PRO A 332 -4.34 -9.86 22.40
C PRO A 332 -3.61 -8.88 23.33
N ASP A 333 -2.97 -7.84 22.80
CA ASP A 333 -2.08 -6.99 23.60
C ASP A 333 -2.83 -5.83 24.25
N THR A 334 -3.86 -5.28 23.60
CA THR A 334 -4.67 -4.18 24.15
C THR A 334 -5.92 -4.68 24.84
N LEU A 335 -6.76 -5.46 24.15
CA LEU A 335 -8.06 -5.92 24.67
C LEU A 335 -7.94 -7.16 25.58
N LYS A 336 -6.75 -7.78 25.64
CA LYS A 336 -6.48 -9.01 26.40
C LYS A 336 -7.36 -10.19 25.96
N LEU A 337 -7.77 -10.21 24.70
CA LEU A 337 -8.48 -11.32 24.08
C LEU A 337 -7.49 -12.41 23.63
N SER A 338 -7.96 -13.64 23.37
CA SER A 338 -7.07 -14.68 22.87
C SER A 338 -6.61 -14.38 21.44
N THR A 339 -5.51 -14.99 21.00
CA THR A 339 -5.06 -14.94 19.60
C THR A 339 -6.05 -15.55 18.60
N ASP A 340 -7.09 -16.24 19.08
CA ASP A 340 -8.15 -16.79 18.23
C ASP A 340 -9.12 -15.71 17.73
N TRP A 341 -8.99 -14.48 18.25
CA TRP A 341 -9.65 -13.31 17.70
C TRP A 341 -8.94 -12.75 16.47
N GLN A 342 -7.73 -13.18 16.13
CA GLN A 342 -6.99 -12.60 14.99
C GLN A 342 -7.54 -13.01 13.61
N PRO A 343 -7.91 -14.29 13.36
CA PRO A 343 -8.55 -14.67 12.10
C PRO A 343 -9.83 -13.86 11.84
N ASN A 344 -9.95 -13.31 10.64
CA ASN A 344 -11.02 -12.39 10.26
C ASN A 344 -11.29 -12.41 8.74
N ASP A 345 -12.39 -11.77 8.34
CA ASP A 345 -12.85 -11.58 6.96
C ASP A 345 -12.70 -10.14 6.45
N GLY A 346 -11.88 -9.33 7.14
CA GLY A 346 -11.69 -7.90 6.87
C GLY A 346 -12.58 -6.95 7.65
N VAL A 347 -13.64 -7.42 8.32
CA VAL A 347 -14.49 -6.56 9.17
C VAL A 347 -14.80 -7.19 10.52
N VAL A 348 -14.94 -8.51 10.57
CA VAL A 348 -15.34 -9.25 11.76
C VAL A 348 -14.37 -10.39 12.03
N ASN A 349 -14.00 -10.54 13.31
CA ASN A 349 -13.19 -11.66 13.77
C ASN A 349 -13.99 -12.98 13.62
N THR A 350 -13.43 -13.99 12.96
CA THR A 350 -14.12 -15.24 12.59
C THR A 350 -14.70 -15.98 13.80
N ILE A 351 -14.01 -15.95 14.95
CA ILE A 351 -14.49 -16.57 16.19
C ILE A 351 -15.85 -16.01 16.65
N SER A 352 -16.10 -14.73 16.40
CA SER A 352 -17.30 -14.01 16.79
C SER A 352 -18.53 -14.40 15.96
N MET A 353 -18.34 -15.00 14.79
CA MET A 353 -19.44 -15.30 13.86
C MET A 353 -20.25 -16.54 14.22
N SER A 354 -19.63 -17.45 14.96
CA SER A 354 -20.16 -18.81 15.14
C SER A 354 -21.44 -18.87 15.99
N HIS A 355 -21.57 -18.04 17.03
CA HIS A 355 -22.74 -17.90 17.88
C HIS A 355 -22.59 -16.69 18.81
N ASP A 356 -23.60 -16.43 19.65
CA ASP A 356 -23.70 -15.33 20.61
C ASP A 356 -22.83 -15.44 21.89
N GLY A 357 -21.95 -16.43 21.98
CA GLY A 357 -21.14 -16.69 23.19
C GLY A 357 -21.89 -17.33 24.38
N VAL A 358 -23.23 -17.44 24.35
CA VAL A 358 -24.05 -17.90 25.49
C VAL A 358 -24.91 -19.12 25.12
N GLY A 359 -25.60 -19.06 23.99
CA GLY A 359 -26.46 -20.10 23.47
C GLY A 359 -25.69 -21.38 23.11
N THR A 360 -26.38 -22.52 23.20
CA THR A 360 -25.78 -23.80 22.80
C THR A 360 -25.58 -23.86 21.29
N ALA A 361 -24.35 -24.10 20.86
CA ALA A 361 -24.00 -24.27 19.46
C ALA A 361 -23.69 -25.74 19.10
N VAL A 362 -24.19 -26.19 17.95
CA VAL A 362 -24.04 -27.53 17.40
C VAL A 362 -23.60 -27.43 15.95
N SER A 363 -22.70 -28.30 15.49
CA SER A 363 -22.37 -28.36 14.06
C SER A 363 -23.57 -28.86 13.27
N PHE A 364 -23.88 -28.18 12.16
CA PHE A 364 -24.91 -28.62 11.23
C PHE A 364 -24.41 -29.84 10.45
N ALA A 365 -25.18 -30.91 10.46
CA ALA A 365 -24.89 -32.16 9.76
C ALA A 365 -26.16 -32.72 9.10
N GLY A 366 -26.90 -31.83 8.42
CA GLY A 366 -28.20 -32.15 7.81
C GLY A 366 -29.34 -32.36 8.82
N SER A 367 -29.21 -31.79 10.01
CA SER A 367 -30.23 -31.89 11.05
C SER A 367 -30.34 -30.59 11.85
N SER A 368 -31.39 -29.83 11.57
CA SER A 368 -31.73 -28.59 12.27
C SER A 368 -32.19 -28.85 13.70
N GLN A 369 -31.59 -28.12 14.64
CA GLN A 369 -31.96 -28.12 16.06
C GLN A 369 -32.54 -26.77 16.46
N ILE A 370 -33.78 -26.78 16.93
CA ILE A 370 -34.48 -25.60 17.42
C ILE A 370 -33.90 -25.14 18.75
N GLY A 371 -33.88 -23.83 18.99
CA GLY A 371 -33.33 -23.23 20.21
C GLY A 371 -31.82 -23.38 20.38
N LYS A 372 -31.11 -23.70 19.29
CA LYS A 372 -29.65 -23.85 19.26
C LYS A 372 -29.09 -23.22 17.99
N TRP A 373 -27.83 -22.81 18.07
CA TRP A 373 -27.03 -22.34 16.94
C TRP A 373 -26.56 -23.53 16.12
N ASN A 374 -27.11 -23.70 14.92
CA ASN A 374 -26.66 -24.67 13.92
C ASN A 374 -25.51 -24.02 13.14
N LYS A 375 -24.28 -24.35 13.55
CA LYS A 375 -23.05 -23.82 12.93
C LYS A 375 -22.88 -24.46 11.57
N MET A 376 -22.96 -23.64 10.54
CA MET A 376 -22.73 -24.05 9.17
C MET A 376 -21.23 -24.25 8.93
N PRO A 377 -20.83 -24.99 7.89
CA PRO A 377 -19.43 -25.05 7.49
C PRO A 377 -18.83 -23.65 7.30
N GLN A 378 -17.61 -23.44 7.81
CA GLN A 378 -16.88 -22.19 7.64
C GLN A 378 -16.57 -21.97 6.15
N LEU A 379 -16.82 -20.77 5.67
CA LEU A 379 -16.53 -20.34 4.30
C LEU A 379 -15.13 -19.71 4.29
N ASN A 380 -14.16 -20.44 3.71
CA ASN A 380 -12.76 -20.00 3.66
C ASN A 380 -12.51 -19.14 2.42
N ARG A 381 -11.51 -18.25 2.51
CA ARG A 381 -11.11 -17.33 1.44
C ARG A 381 -12.28 -16.53 0.89
N LEU A 382 -13.06 -16.00 1.81
CA LEU A 382 -14.29 -15.29 1.51
C LEU A 382 -14.38 -14.08 2.44
N ASP A 383 -14.12 -12.90 1.89
CA ASP A 383 -14.15 -11.65 2.66
C ASP A 383 -15.59 -11.25 3.05
N HIS A 384 -15.68 -10.20 3.85
CA HIS A 384 -16.94 -9.72 4.41
C HIS A 384 -18.00 -9.34 3.37
N LEU A 385 -17.60 -8.92 2.16
CA LEU A 385 -18.53 -8.48 1.11
C LEU A 385 -18.69 -9.53 0.00
N ALA A 386 -17.78 -10.49 -0.10
CA ALA A 386 -17.88 -11.64 -0.99
C ALA A 386 -19.16 -12.44 -0.74
N VAL A 387 -19.55 -12.62 0.54
CA VAL A 387 -20.72 -13.43 0.94
C VAL A 387 -22.07 -12.82 0.53
N ILE A 388 -22.08 -11.52 0.20
CA ILE A 388 -23.26 -10.81 -0.34
C ILE A 388 -23.12 -10.50 -1.84
N GLY A 389 -22.09 -11.03 -2.51
CA GLY A 389 -21.96 -11.00 -3.96
C GLY A 389 -21.19 -9.80 -4.53
N VAL A 390 -20.28 -9.19 -3.76
CA VAL A 390 -19.49 -8.02 -4.20
C VAL A 390 -18.12 -8.40 -4.79
N THR A 391 -17.74 -9.68 -4.77
CA THR A 391 -16.50 -10.19 -5.40
C THR A 391 -16.80 -11.14 -6.57
N LEU A 392 -15.82 -11.34 -7.46
CA LEU A 392 -15.97 -12.19 -8.65
C LEU A 392 -15.54 -13.63 -8.47
N HIS A 393 -14.54 -13.88 -7.62
CA HIS A 393 -13.90 -15.20 -7.49
C HIS A 393 -14.83 -16.25 -6.84
N THR A 394 -15.94 -15.80 -6.27
CA THR A 394 -16.92 -16.64 -5.58
C THR A 394 -18.33 -16.33 -6.05
N GLN A 395 -19.03 -17.28 -6.67
CA GLN A 395 -20.46 -17.14 -6.95
C GLN A 395 -21.26 -17.69 -5.78
N VAL A 396 -21.95 -16.82 -5.03
CA VAL A 396 -22.60 -17.20 -3.77
C VAL A 396 -24.10 -17.41 -3.89
N LEU A 397 -24.72 -17.13 -5.04
CA LEU A 397 -26.17 -17.28 -5.23
C LEU A 397 -26.68 -18.71 -4.92
N ASP A 398 -25.91 -19.74 -5.30
CA ASP A 398 -26.28 -21.13 -5.03
C ASP A 398 -26.28 -21.47 -3.53
N LEU A 399 -25.47 -20.78 -2.72
CA LEU A 399 -25.51 -20.87 -1.26
C LEU A 399 -26.88 -20.39 -0.75
N TYR A 400 -27.39 -19.27 -1.27
CA TYR A 400 -28.70 -18.75 -0.90
C TYR A 400 -29.84 -19.65 -1.38
N PHE A 401 -29.74 -20.26 -2.57
CA PHE A 401 -30.73 -21.23 -3.03
C PHE A 401 -30.76 -22.48 -2.16
N GLY A 402 -29.60 -23.05 -1.83
CA GLY A 402 -29.49 -24.19 -0.93
C GLY A 402 -30.06 -23.87 0.46
N HIS A 403 -29.70 -22.71 1.01
CA HIS A 403 -30.16 -22.30 2.33
C HIS A 403 -31.66 -22.00 2.37
N ALA A 404 -32.20 -21.30 1.36
CA ALA A 404 -33.65 -21.05 1.25
C ALA A 404 -34.46 -22.35 1.21
N LYS A 405 -33.92 -23.39 0.56
CA LYS A 405 -34.52 -24.72 0.52
C LYS A 405 -34.50 -25.41 1.89
N VAL A 406 -33.41 -25.28 2.65
CA VAL A 406 -33.35 -25.73 4.06
C VAL A 406 -34.43 -25.03 4.87
N LEU A 407 -34.54 -23.71 4.77
CA LEU A 407 -35.56 -22.92 5.48
C LEU A 407 -36.98 -23.34 5.12
N ALA A 408 -37.27 -23.56 3.83
CA ALA A 408 -38.58 -24.02 3.36
C ALA A 408 -38.92 -25.46 3.78
N SER A 409 -37.92 -26.27 4.11
CA SER A 409 -38.09 -27.65 4.62
C SER A 409 -38.30 -27.74 6.13
N LEU A 410 -38.23 -26.61 6.85
CA LEU A 410 -38.51 -26.60 8.28
C LEU A 410 -40.01 -26.84 8.54
N PRO A 411 -40.40 -27.63 9.55
CA PRO A 411 -41.80 -27.91 9.81
C PRO A 411 -42.52 -26.69 10.38
N ALA A 412 -43.72 -26.42 9.87
CA ALA A 412 -44.57 -25.32 10.33
C ALA A 412 -44.95 -25.39 11.83
N SER A 413 -44.94 -26.57 12.45
CA SER A 413 -45.13 -26.76 13.90
C SER A 413 -44.16 -27.83 14.44
N SER A 414 -43.33 -27.50 15.43
CA SER A 414 -42.31 -28.39 15.97
C SER A 414 -42.78 -29.11 17.25
N SER A 415 -42.95 -30.44 17.19
CA SER A 415 -43.09 -31.30 18.38
C SER A 415 -41.77 -32.02 18.76
N SER A 416 -40.77 -32.02 17.87
CA SER A 416 -39.45 -32.65 18.06
C SER A 416 -38.34 -31.60 18.22
N ARG A 417 -37.40 -31.83 19.15
CA ARG A 417 -36.22 -30.97 19.40
C ARG A 417 -35.09 -31.13 18.38
N ARG A 418 -35.13 -32.21 17.57
CA ARG A 418 -34.16 -32.50 16.51
C ARG A 418 -34.91 -33.05 15.31
N LEU A 419 -34.64 -32.49 14.13
CA LEU A 419 -35.28 -32.89 12.88
C LEU A 419 -34.19 -33.24 11.88
N ALA A 420 -34.37 -34.34 11.15
CA ALA A 420 -33.59 -34.57 9.94
C ALA A 420 -34.14 -33.64 8.86
N ASP A 421 -33.28 -32.82 8.28
CA ASP A 421 -33.71 -31.93 7.20
C ASP A 421 -33.93 -32.73 5.92
N SER A 422 -34.61 -32.12 4.94
CA SER A 422 -34.80 -32.74 3.62
C SER A 422 -33.45 -33.13 3.02
N PRO A 423 -33.19 -34.43 2.71
CA PRO A 423 -31.92 -34.87 2.15
C PRO A 423 -31.55 -34.10 0.87
N ALA A 424 -32.54 -33.78 0.03
CA ALA A 424 -32.35 -33.01 -1.19
C ALA A 424 -32.06 -31.51 -0.95
N ALA A 425 -32.45 -30.96 0.20
CA ALA A 425 -32.10 -29.60 0.60
C ALA A 425 -30.66 -29.53 1.11
N VAL A 426 -30.29 -30.50 1.96
CA VAL A 426 -28.94 -30.64 2.52
C VAL A 426 -27.94 -30.91 1.40
N GLU A 427 -28.22 -31.84 0.49
CA GLU A 427 -27.35 -32.16 -0.63
C GLU A 427 -27.07 -30.94 -1.54
N GLN A 428 -28.10 -30.13 -1.81
CA GLN A 428 -27.94 -28.93 -2.62
C GLN A 428 -27.09 -27.86 -1.90
N LEU A 429 -27.31 -27.68 -0.60
CA LEU A 429 -26.52 -26.74 0.20
C LEU A 429 -25.06 -27.20 0.32
N ASP A 430 -24.83 -28.48 0.58
CA ASP A 430 -23.49 -29.05 0.64
C ASP A 430 -22.77 -28.92 -0.71
N ALA A 431 -23.47 -29.17 -1.82
CA ALA A 431 -22.92 -28.97 -3.16
C ALA A 431 -22.55 -27.50 -3.43
N ALA A 432 -23.37 -26.55 -2.99
CA ALA A 432 -23.07 -25.13 -3.12
C ALA A 432 -21.84 -24.73 -2.29
N ILE A 433 -21.74 -25.19 -1.05
CA ILE A 433 -20.57 -24.95 -0.17
C ILE A 433 -19.31 -25.58 -0.75
N LEU A 434 -19.39 -26.79 -1.30
CA LEU A 434 -18.25 -27.45 -1.95
C LEU A 434 -17.80 -26.70 -3.20
N SER A 435 -18.74 -26.23 -4.02
CA SER A 435 -18.45 -25.44 -5.22
C SER A 435 -17.80 -24.11 -4.87
N LEU A 436 -18.30 -23.47 -3.81
CA LEU A 436 -17.73 -22.24 -3.27
C LEU A 436 -16.31 -22.47 -2.76
N ALA A 437 -16.09 -23.52 -1.95
CA ALA A 437 -14.76 -23.89 -1.49
C ALA A 437 -13.79 -24.14 -2.64
N ALA A 438 -14.21 -24.85 -3.69
CA ALA A 438 -13.39 -25.09 -4.88
C ALA A 438 -13.03 -23.78 -5.61
N ALA A 439 -14.00 -22.87 -5.79
CA ALA A 439 -13.78 -21.58 -6.44
C ALA A 439 -12.84 -20.67 -5.61
N THR A 440 -12.97 -20.67 -4.29
CA THR A 440 -12.08 -19.87 -3.42
C THR A 440 -10.63 -20.33 -3.48
N THR A 441 -10.38 -21.61 -3.77
CA THR A 441 -9.03 -22.16 -3.95
C THR A 441 -8.48 -22.00 -5.37
N SER A 442 -9.30 -21.57 -6.34
CA SER A 442 -8.85 -21.44 -7.73
C SER A 442 -8.15 -20.10 -8.02
N VAL A 443 -8.26 -19.12 -7.12
CA VAL A 443 -7.56 -17.84 -7.26
C VAL A 443 -6.40 -17.80 -6.27
N GLU A 444 -5.21 -18.17 -6.74
CA GLU A 444 -3.97 -18.16 -5.95
C GLU A 444 -2.90 -17.25 -6.54
N THR A 445 -3.06 -16.87 -7.80
CA THR A 445 -2.13 -16.02 -8.54
C THR A 445 -2.88 -14.89 -9.24
N LYS A 446 -2.14 -13.86 -9.65
CA LYS A 446 -2.67 -12.81 -10.51
C LYS A 446 -3.20 -13.36 -11.84
N SER A 447 -2.55 -14.39 -12.40
CA SER A 447 -3.02 -15.04 -13.63
C SER A 447 -4.38 -15.73 -13.46
N ASP A 448 -4.64 -16.33 -12.30
CA ASP A 448 -5.96 -16.89 -12.00
C ASP A 448 -7.04 -15.79 -11.93
N LEU A 449 -6.68 -14.63 -11.37
CA LEU A 449 -7.56 -13.46 -11.34
C LEU A 449 -7.76 -12.87 -12.75
N GLU A 450 -6.74 -12.84 -13.59
CA GLU A 450 -6.82 -12.42 -15.00
C GLU A 450 -7.75 -13.35 -15.79
N ALA A 451 -7.60 -14.67 -15.64
CA ALA A 451 -8.45 -15.67 -16.26
C ALA A 451 -9.91 -15.53 -15.83
N LEU A 452 -10.14 -15.28 -14.54
CA LEU A 452 -11.48 -14.98 -14.01
C LEU A 452 -12.06 -13.68 -14.62
N CYS A 453 -11.19 -12.73 -14.96
CA CYS A 453 -11.55 -11.42 -15.48
C CYS A 453 -11.66 -11.34 -17.02
N GLU A 454 -11.45 -12.43 -17.76
CA GLU A 454 -11.53 -12.44 -19.23
C GLU A 454 -12.93 -12.14 -19.78
N SER A 455 -13.99 -12.37 -19.00
CA SER A 455 -15.38 -12.22 -19.45
C SER A 455 -16.30 -11.68 -18.34
N PRO A 456 -16.16 -10.39 -17.96
CA PRO A 456 -16.97 -9.81 -16.91
C PRO A 456 -18.46 -9.79 -17.31
N LYS A 457 -19.33 -10.28 -16.41
CA LYS A 457 -20.78 -10.41 -16.65
C LYS A 457 -21.51 -9.07 -16.81
N ASN A 458 -20.94 -7.98 -16.30
CA ASN A 458 -21.48 -6.62 -16.36
C ASN A 458 -20.38 -5.57 -16.13
N SER A 459 -20.72 -4.29 -16.26
CA SER A 459 -19.78 -3.16 -16.09
C SER A 459 -19.21 -3.02 -14.68
N TYR A 460 -19.92 -3.48 -13.64
CA TYR A 460 -19.40 -3.46 -12.27
C TYR A 460 -18.33 -4.54 -12.08
N ALA A 461 -18.54 -5.73 -12.64
CA ALA A 461 -17.55 -6.79 -12.71
C ALA A 461 -16.30 -6.37 -13.49
N GLU A 462 -16.47 -5.65 -14.59
CA GLU A 462 -15.36 -5.09 -15.38
C GLU A 462 -14.54 -4.06 -14.58
N SER A 463 -15.22 -3.18 -13.85
CA SER A 463 -14.57 -2.19 -12.98
C SER A 463 -13.83 -2.86 -11.82
N TYR A 464 -14.46 -3.83 -11.18
CA TYR A 464 -13.84 -4.66 -10.14
C TYR A 464 -12.57 -5.31 -10.68
N CYS A 465 -12.65 -5.96 -11.86
CA CYS A 465 -11.51 -6.62 -12.49
C CYS A 465 -10.36 -5.66 -12.75
N THR A 466 -10.65 -4.52 -13.37
CA THR A 466 -9.65 -3.49 -13.64
C THR A 466 -8.94 -3.07 -12.35
N LYS A 467 -9.70 -2.73 -11.30
CA LYS A 467 -9.14 -2.20 -10.05
C LYS A 467 -8.39 -3.27 -9.24
N MET A 468 -8.92 -4.49 -9.18
CA MET A 468 -8.25 -5.59 -8.50
C MET A 468 -7.00 -6.03 -9.26
N LEU A 469 -6.97 -6.01 -10.59
CA LEU A 469 -5.78 -6.35 -11.38
C LEU A 469 -4.68 -5.27 -11.35
N GLU A 470 -5.08 -3.99 -11.29
CA GLU A 470 -4.17 -2.86 -11.04
C GLU A 470 -3.47 -2.99 -9.68
N ALA A 471 -4.21 -3.40 -8.65
CA ALA A 471 -3.70 -3.51 -7.29
C ALA A 471 -3.17 -4.90 -6.93
N ALA A 472 -3.47 -5.92 -7.74
CA ALA A 472 -3.03 -7.29 -7.50
C ALA A 472 -1.50 -7.31 -7.55
N PRO A 473 -0.84 -7.71 -6.43
CA PRO A 473 0.60 -7.90 -6.43
C PRO A 473 0.94 -8.87 -7.56
N SER A 474 2.05 -8.68 -8.28
CA SER A 474 2.51 -9.60 -9.32
C SER A 474 3.03 -10.91 -8.70
N THR A 475 2.17 -11.62 -7.97
CA THR A 475 2.26 -13.01 -7.48
C THR A 475 2.98 -13.25 -6.15
N ARG A 476 2.21 -13.75 -5.17
CA ARG A 476 2.69 -14.73 -4.19
C ARG A 476 1.66 -15.87 -4.08
N ARG A 477 2.11 -17.10 -4.32
CA ARG A 477 1.40 -18.32 -3.87
C ARG A 477 1.40 -18.37 -2.34
N LEU A 478 0.28 -18.78 -1.75
CA LEU A 478 0.21 -19.15 -0.34
C LEU A 478 0.93 -20.50 -0.11
N PRO A 479 1.53 -20.73 1.07
CA PRO A 479 2.17 -22.01 1.38
C PRO A 479 1.12 -23.13 1.38
N PRO A 480 1.40 -24.30 0.77
CA PRO A 480 0.43 -25.38 0.67
C PRO A 480 0.14 -25.96 2.05
N SER A 481 -1.12 -25.91 2.45
CA SER A 481 -1.64 -26.68 3.57
C SER A 481 -1.64 -28.17 3.22
N LYS A 482 -0.62 -28.88 3.71
CA LYS A 482 -0.47 -30.35 3.81
C LYS A 482 -0.04 -31.12 2.54
N CYS A 483 1.10 -31.79 2.68
CA CYS A 483 1.60 -32.89 1.85
C CYS A 483 0.58 -34.04 1.77
N PRO A 484 0.37 -34.65 0.58
CA PRO A 484 0.91 -36.00 0.36
C PRO A 484 1.50 -36.26 -1.03
N LEU A 485 2.68 -36.89 -1.02
CA LEU A 485 3.22 -37.94 -1.91
C LEU A 485 2.71 -38.11 -3.38
N LEU A 486 3.73 -38.20 -4.26
CA LEU A 486 3.85 -38.98 -5.52
C LEU A 486 3.13 -38.49 -6.79
N GLY A 487 3.93 -38.09 -7.78
CA GLY A 487 3.84 -38.68 -9.12
C GLY A 487 3.85 -37.74 -10.34
N LEU A 488 4.98 -37.80 -11.05
CA LEU A 488 5.16 -37.73 -12.52
C LEU A 488 5.38 -36.36 -13.20
N ALA A 489 6.57 -36.30 -13.79
CA ALA A 489 7.12 -35.26 -14.65
C ALA A 489 6.45 -35.19 -16.04
N ALA A 490 6.49 -34.01 -16.65
CA ALA A 490 6.44 -33.86 -18.11
C ALA A 490 7.23 -32.61 -18.53
N ASN A 491 8.23 -32.84 -19.39
CA ASN A 491 9.10 -31.86 -20.03
C ASN A 491 8.32 -30.82 -20.86
N ARG A 492 8.81 -29.58 -20.93
CA ARG A 492 8.68 -28.73 -22.11
C ARG A 492 9.92 -27.87 -22.32
N GLU A 493 10.43 -27.95 -23.54
CA GLU A 493 11.62 -27.28 -24.07
C GLU A 493 11.42 -25.76 -24.15
N VAL A 494 12.47 -25.01 -23.80
CA VAL A 494 12.57 -23.55 -23.97
C VAL A 494 13.35 -23.28 -25.26
N GLU A 495 12.76 -22.49 -26.16
CA GLU A 495 13.37 -22.06 -27.41
C GLU A 495 14.15 -20.77 -27.17
N VAL A 496 15.48 -20.84 -27.27
CA VAL A 496 16.40 -19.70 -27.14
C VAL A 496 16.37 -18.87 -28.43
N VAL A 497 15.85 -17.65 -28.36
CA VAL A 497 15.95 -16.68 -29.46
C VAL A 497 17.26 -15.90 -29.33
N SER A 498 18.12 -16.14 -30.32
CA SER A 498 19.46 -15.59 -30.54
C SER A 498 19.54 -14.05 -30.52
N THR A 499 20.39 -13.51 -29.65
CA THR A 499 20.95 -12.15 -29.66
C THR A 499 21.79 -11.88 -30.93
N LYS A 500 21.24 -11.14 -31.91
CA LYS A 500 22.07 -10.56 -32.99
C LYS A 500 21.48 -9.36 -33.78
N MET A 501 20.62 -8.53 -33.17
CA MET A 501 19.98 -7.40 -33.90
C MET A 501 20.12 -5.99 -33.27
N LEU A 502 20.94 -5.78 -32.24
CA LEU A 502 21.03 -4.48 -31.56
C LEU A 502 22.20 -3.57 -31.98
N ALA A 503 23.24 -4.10 -32.61
CA ALA A 503 24.46 -3.32 -32.90
C ALA A 503 24.33 -2.25 -34.01
N GLU A 504 23.29 -2.29 -34.86
CA GLU A 504 23.18 -1.36 -36.01
C GLU A 504 22.38 -0.07 -35.74
N ARG A 505 21.69 0.06 -34.59
CA ARG A 505 20.73 1.18 -34.37
C ARG A 505 21.24 2.37 -33.55
N GLY A 506 22.27 2.23 -32.72
CA GLY A 506 22.87 3.33 -31.94
C GLY A 506 23.64 4.34 -32.81
N SER A 507 24.36 3.84 -33.82
CA SER A 507 25.24 4.63 -34.69
C SER A 507 24.54 5.74 -35.48
N ALA A 508 23.24 5.59 -35.81
CA ALA A 508 22.52 6.55 -36.65
C ALA A 508 22.13 7.86 -35.93
N ALA A 509 22.01 7.86 -34.60
CA ALA A 509 21.63 9.05 -33.82
C ALA A 509 22.82 10.00 -33.62
N VAL A 510 24.00 9.45 -33.29
CA VAL A 510 25.25 10.22 -33.12
C VAL A 510 25.72 10.82 -34.46
N ALA A 511 25.55 10.09 -35.57
CA ALA A 511 25.93 10.56 -36.91
C ALA A 511 25.15 11.79 -37.43
N ARG A 512 24.12 12.27 -36.71
CA ARG A 512 23.30 13.44 -37.06
C ARG A 512 23.16 14.48 -35.94
N ALA A 513 23.80 14.30 -34.79
CA ALA A 513 23.68 15.23 -33.67
C ALA A 513 24.50 16.51 -33.91
N THR A 514 23.90 17.67 -33.62
CA THR A 514 24.58 18.97 -33.68
C THR A 514 25.31 19.32 -32.38
N ASN A 515 24.96 18.65 -31.28
CA ASN A 515 25.62 18.79 -29.99
C ASN A 515 26.53 17.58 -29.76
N THR A 516 27.76 17.85 -29.32
CA THR A 516 28.80 16.86 -29.06
C THR A 516 29.54 17.14 -27.74
N TYR A 517 28.95 17.94 -26.85
CA TYR A 517 29.54 18.23 -25.56
C TYR A 517 29.75 16.93 -24.76
N PRO A 518 30.93 16.75 -24.11
CA PRO A 518 31.18 15.56 -23.35
C PRO A 518 30.32 15.51 -22.09
N VAL A 519 30.10 14.30 -21.59
CA VAL A 519 29.34 14.01 -20.38
C VAL A 519 30.31 13.65 -19.27
N VAL A 520 30.15 14.25 -18.09
CA VAL A 520 30.91 13.88 -16.89
C VAL A 520 29.95 13.25 -15.88
N LEU A 521 30.24 11.99 -15.53
CA LEU A 521 29.53 11.22 -14.51
C LEU A 521 30.13 11.50 -13.13
N VAL A 522 29.30 11.86 -12.16
CA VAL A 522 29.72 12.31 -10.82
C VAL A 522 29.03 11.49 -9.75
N HIS A 523 29.81 10.65 -9.05
CA HIS A 523 29.30 9.78 -7.98
C HIS A 523 28.87 10.59 -6.75
N GLY A 524 28.08 9.97 -5.88
CA GLY A 524 27.58 10.61 -4.66
C GLY A 524 28.31 10.18 -3.39
N PHE A 525 27.53 10.18 -2.31
CA PHE A 525 27.97 9.80 -0.96
C PHE A 525 28.57 8.40 -0.97
N ALA A 526 29.74 8.24 -0.33
CA ALA A 526 30.50 6.99 -0.31
C ALA A 526 30.93 6.42 -1.68
N GLY A 527 30.72 7.15 -2.78
CA GLY A 527 31.11 6.69 -4.12
C GLY A 527 32.63 6.65 -4.32
N TRP A 528 33.06 6.03 -5.42
CA TRP A 528 34.47 5.77 -5.70
C TRP A 528 34.81 5.97 -7.18
N GLY A 529 36.11 6.16 -7.45
CA GLY A 529 36.70 6.31 -8.77
C GLY A 529 36.90 4.99 -9.52
N ARG A 530 37.31 5.10 -10.79
CA ARG A 530 37.46 3.96 -11.70
C ARG A 530 38.55 2.96 -11.25
N ASP A 531 39.56 3.41 -10.53
CA ASP A 531 40.73 2.59 -10.15
C ASP A 531 40.64 2.05 -8.71
N GLU A 532 39.54 2.34 -8.01
CA GLU A 532 39.25 1.89 -6.64
C GLU A 532 38.47 0.57 -6.65
N LEU A 533 38.32 -0.06 -5.47
CA LEU A 533 37.57 -1.30 -5.24
C LEU A 533 37.91 -2.43 -6.22
N LEU A 534 39.20 -2.68 -6.44
CA LEU A 534 39.73 -3.71 -7.36
C LEU A 534 39.20 -3.56 -8.80
N GLY A 535 38.87 -2.32 -9.20
CA GLY A 535 38.42 -1.99 -10.54
C GLY A 535 36.93 -2.14 -10.78
N LEU A 536 36.13 -2.49 -9.76
CA LEU A 536 34.67 -2.45 -9.82
C LEU A 536 34.22 -1.00 -10.09
N LYS A 537 33.46 -0.77 -11.16
CA LYS A 537 33.04 0.59 -11.53
C LYS A 537 31.81 1.01 -10.74
N TYR A 538 31.84 2.22 -10.17
CA TYR A 538 30.64 2.83 -9.61
C TYR A 538 29.52 2.93 -10.66
N TRP A 539 29.88 3.43 -11.84
CA TRP A 539 29.01 3.54 -13.01
C TRP A 539 29.14 2.29 -13.88
N GLY A 540 28.20 1.36 -13.70
CA GLY A 540 28.13 0.08 -14.38
C GLY A 540 28.12 -1.11 -13.41
N GLY A 541 28.63 -0.94 -12.17
CA GLY A 541 28.54 -1.91 -11.11
C GLY A 541 28.96 -3.32 -11.55
N ILE A 542 28.05 -4.27 -11.35
CA ILE A 542 28.25 -5.68 -11.71
C ILE A 542 27.89 -5.98 -13.17
N GLN A 543 27.35 -5.00 -13.90
CA GLN A 543 26.94 -5.12 -15.30
C GLN A 543 28.08 -4.81 -16.27
N GLY A 544 29.08 -4.04 -15.85
CA GLY A 544 30.23 -3.71 -16.67
C GLY A 544 30.75 -2.29 -16.42
N ASP A 545 31.30 -1.68 -17.48
CA ASP A 545 31.83 -0.32 -17.45
C ASP A 545 30.95 0.58 -18.31
N LEU A 546 30.02 1.29 -17.66
CA LEU A 546 29.03 2.11 -18.34
C LEU A 546 29.67 3.21 -19.18
N GLN A 547 30.80 3.78 -18.72
CA GLN A 547 31.52 4.79 -19.47
C GLN A 547 32.01 4.22 -20.81
N GLU A 548 32.71 3.09 -20.78
CA GLU A 548 33.28 2.49 -21.99
C GLU A 548 32.18 1.99 -22.95
N GLU A 549 31.06 1.51 -22.43
CA GLU A 549 29.90 1.12 -23.24
C GLU A 549 29.28 2.33 -23.97
N LEU A 550 29.10 3.45 -23.27
CA LEU A 550 28.60 4.68 -23.90
C LEU A 550 29.61 5.27 -24.90
N VAL A 551 30.92 5.17 -24.60
CA VAL A 551 31.99 5.55 -25.54
C VAL A 551 31.94 4.69 -26.81
N ALA A 552 31.72 3.38 -26.67
CA ALA A 552 31.56 2.48 -27.81
C ALA A 552 30.33 2.84 -28.67
N GLN A 553 29.31 3.47 -28.09
CA GLN A 553 28.16 4.00 -28.82
C GLN A 553 28.39 5.36 -29.49
N GLY A 554 29.54 5.99 -29.26
CA GLY A 554 29.96 7.25 -29.88
C GLY A 554 29.76 8.50 -29.01
N TYR A 555 29.42 8.35 -27.73
CA TYR A 555 29.38 9.46 -26.78
C TYR A 555 30.77 9.73 -26.21
N THR A 556 31.09 10.98 -25.85
CA THR A 556 32.32 11.28 -25.09
C THR A 556 31.96 11.35 -23.62
N VAL A 557 32.45 10.40 -22.82
CA VAL A 557 32.05 10.26 -21.42
C VAL A 557 33.29 10.15 -20.54
N TYR A 558 33.28 10.91 -19.44
CA TYR A 558 34.29 10.87 -18.39
C TYR A 558 33.63 10.53 -17.04
N THR A 559 34.40 9.95 -16.13
CA THR A 559 33.98 9.67 -14.75
C THR A 559 34.85 10.46 -13.79
N ALA A 560 34.22 11.25 -12.91
CA ALA A 560 34.90 11.94 -11.83
C ALA A 560 35.14 11.00 -10.63
N SER A 561 36.20 11.26 -9.87
CA SER A 561 36.56 10.63 -8.60
C SER A 561 36.91 11.75 -7.62
N ILE A 562 35.99 12.03 -6.72
CA ILE A 562 36.05 13.17 -5.78
C ILE A 562 35.69 12.68 -4.37
N GLY A 563 35.84 13.53 -3.35
CA GLY A 563 35.66 13.19 -1.95
C GLY A 563 34.31 12.55 -1.64
N PRO A 564 34.24 11.26 -1.25
CA PRO A 564 32.97 10.59 -0.90
C PRO A 564 32.24 11.19 0.30
N PHE A 565 32.97 11.87 1.20
CA PHE A 565 32.43 12.38 2.46
C PHE A 565 32.65 13.88 2.68
N SER A 566 33.37 14.57 1.79
CA SER A 566 33.57 16.02 1.83
C SER A 566 32.25 16.78 1.60
N SER A 567 32.21 18.08 1.90
CA SER A 567 31.04 18.92 1.64
C SER A 567 30.76 19.08 0.13
N ASN A 568 29.58 19.56 -0.25
CA ASN A 568 29.31 19.91 -1.64
C ASN A 568 30.26 20.98 -2.18
N TRP A 569 30.75 21.89 -1.33
CA TRP A 569 31.71 22.93 -1.69
C TRP A 569 33.05 22.32 -2.08
N ASP A 570 33.61 21.49 -1.21
CA ASP A 570 34.88 20.82 -1.44
C ASP A 570 34.82 19.93 -2.68
N ARG A 571 33.75 19.15 -2.79
CA ARG A 571 33.50 18.28 -3.94
C ARG A 571 33.38 19.06 -5.25
N ALA A 572 32.80 20.27 -5.23
CA ALA A 572 32.72 21.13 -6.41
C ALA A 572 34.10 21.66 -6.82
N CYS A 573 34.94 22.04 -5.85
CA CYS A 573 36.32 22.46 -6.09
C CYS A 573 37.19 21.33 -6.67
N GLU A 574 37.07 20.12 -6.11
CA GLU A 574 37.74 18.91 -6.60
C GLU A 574 37.27 18.56 -8.01
N LEU A 575 35.96 18.59 -8.26
CA LEU A 575 35.37 18.29 -9.56
C LEU A 575 35.85 19.30 -10.63
N TYR A 576 35.89 20.58 -10.30
CA TYR A 576 36.44 21.61 -11.18
C TYR A 576 37.89 21.30 -11.58
N ALA A 577 38.75 21.07 -10.59
CA ALA A 577 40.17 20.79 -10.83
C ALA A 577 40.37 19.47 -11.59
N GLN A 578 39.54 18.45 -11.34
CA GLN A 578 39.63 17.17 -12.02
C GLN A 578 39.17 17.26 -13.49
N ILE A 579 38.16 18.07 -13.80
CA ILE A 579 37.72 18.28 -15.19
C ILE A 579 38.71 19.18 -15.93
N LYS A 580 38.97 20.38 -15.40
CA LYS A 580 39.80 21.41 -16.07
C LYS A 580 41.29 21.10 -16.04
N GLY A 581 41.75 20.39 -15.00
CA GLY A 581 43.16 20.20 -14.68
C GLY A 581 43.69 21.29 -13.75
N GLY A 582 44.72 20.93 -12.97
CA GLY A 582 45.35 21.80 -11.97
C GLY A 582 45.15 21.33 -10.54
N VAL A 583 45.62 22.17 -9.61
CA VAL A 583 45.53 21.92 -8.17
C VAL A 583 44.13 22.29 -7.68
N THR A 584 43.51 21.41 -6.90
CA THR A 584 42.26 21.71 -6.19
C THR A 584 42.50 22.89 -5.24
N ASP A 585 41.71 23.96 -5.36
CA ASP A 585 41.76 25.13 -4.49
C ASP A 585 40.38 25.30 -3.85
N TYR A 586 40.30 24.98 -2.56
CA TYR A 586 39.06 25.03 -1.78
C TYR A 586 38.65 26.47 -1.41
N GLY A 587 39.49 27.47 -1.68
CA GLY A 587 39.23 28.87 -1.33
C GLY A 587 39.88 29.28 -0.01
N ILE A 588 40.48 30.46 0.02
CA ILE A 588 41.30 30.90 1.16
C ILE A 588 40.46 31.21 2.39
N LYS A 589 39.26 31.80 2.21
CA LYS A 589 38.38 32.14 3.33
C LYS A 589 37.61 30.92 3.80
N HIS A 590 37.14 30.08 2.89
CA HIS A 590 36.47 28.83 3.19
C HIS A 590 37.39 27.94 4.06
N SER A 591 38.60 27.69 3.58
CA SER A 591 39.59 26.87 4.29
C SER A 591 39.98 27.46 5.65
N ALA A 592 40.13 28.79 5.75
CA ALA A 592 40.40 29.44 7.02
C ALA A 592 39.20 29.43 7.99
N ASN A 593 37.97 29.41 7.48
CA ASN A 593 36.76 29.37 8.29
C ASN A 593 36.54 27.99 8.91
N PHE A 594 36.82 26.93 8.16
CA PHE A 594 36.62 25.55 8.61
C PHE A 594 37.89 24.86 9.13
N ASP A 595 39.05 25.51 9.03
CA ASP A 595 40.36 25.05 9.55
C ASP A 595 40.92 23.80 8.84
N HIS A 596 40.95 23.85 7.50
CA HIS A 596 41.60 22.83 6.67
C HIS A 596 42.61 23.43 5.67
N ASP A 597 43.36 22.56 5.00
CA ASP A 597 44.30 22.98 3.97
C ASP A 597 43.57 23.56 2.75
N ARG A 598 44.07 24.70 2.25
CA ARG A 598 43.50 25.37 1.07
C ARG A 598 43.63 24.57 -0.22
N TYR A 599 44.71 23.81 -0.36
CA TYR A 599 45.03 23.13 -1.61
C TYR A 599 44.97 21.62 -1.44
N GLY A 600 44.26 20.96 -2.36
CA GLY A 600 44.12 19.51 -2.42
C GLY A 600 44.96 18.87 -3.54
N LYS A 601 44.43 17.77 -4.10
CA LYS A 601 45.08 16.98 -5.16
C LYS A 601 45.26 17.79 -6.46
N ASN A 602 46.32 17.47 -7.20
CA ASN A 602 46.66 18.06 -8.51
C ASN A 602 46.34 17.10 -9.66
N TYR A 603 45.54 17.54 -10.62
CA TYR A 603 45.00 16.71 -11.71
C TYR A 603 45.53 17.13 -13.09
N THR A 604 45.70 16.16 -13.99
CA THR A 604 46.04 16.41 -15.41
C THR A 604 44.85 16.98 -16.21
N GLY A 605 43.63 16.88 -15.69
CA GLY A 605 42.39 17.34 -16.33
C GLY A 605 41.77 16.28 -17.25
N LEU A 606 40.49 15.95 -17.04
CA LEU A 606 39.73 15.05 -17.91
C LEU A 606 39.38 15.72 -19.25
N TYR A 607 39.14 17.03 -19.24
CA TYR A 607 38.83 17.84 -20.41
C TYR A 607 39.47 19.23 -20.29
N PRO A 608 40.80 19.35 -20.48
CA PRO A 608 41.55 20.60 -20.24
C PRO A 608 41.05 21.80 -21.07
N GLU A 609 40.49 21.57 -22.24
CA GLU A 609 39.91 22.60 -23.11
C GLU A 609 38.50 23.06 -22.69
N TRP A 610 37.97 22.55 -21.56
CA TRP A 610 36.69 22.97 -21.01
C TRP A 610 36.65 24.48 -20.75
N GLY A 611 35.58 25.14 -21.21
CA GLY A 611 35.41 26.58 -21.08
C GLY A 611 36.17 27.43 -22.10
N GLU A 612 36.97 26.81 -22.99
CA GLU A 612 37.63 27.51 -24.09
C GLU A 612 36.67 27.76 -25.26
N THR A 613 36.95 28.82 -26.02
CA THR A 613 36.19 29.16 -27.23
C THR A 613 36.89 28.56 -28.45
N ASN A 614 36.17 27.74 -29.20
CA ASN A 614 36.62 27.14 -30.45
C ASN A 614 36.80 28.18 -31.56
N SER A 615 37.52 27.80 -32.62
CA SER A 615 37.77 28.66 -33.77
C SER A 615 36.52 29.14 -34.51
N ASP A 616 35.38 28.46 -34.35
CA ASP A 616 34.07 28.83 -34.91
C ASP A 616 33.25 29.75 -33.98
N GLY A 617 33.79 30.12 -32.82
CA GLY A 617 33.14 30.94 -31.81
C GLY A 617 32.22 30.17 -30.85
N SER A 618 32.09 28.85 -31.00
CA SER A 618 31.39 28.00 -30.04
C SER A 618 32.22 27.81 -28.76
N MET A 619 31.55 27.61 -27.62
CA MET A 619 32.21 27.37 -26.34
C MET A 619 32.21 25.87 -26.02
N ASN A 620 33.33 25.37 -25.49
CA ASN A 620 33.46 24.00 -24.99
C ASN A 620 32.72 23.85 -23.67
N LYS A 621 31.45 23.42 -23.74
CA LYS A 621 30.62 23.11 -22.57
C LYS A 621 30.60 21.62 -22.28
N ILE A 622 30.07 21.24 -21.14
CA ILE A 622 29.86 19.84 -20.73
C ILE A 622 28.42 19.59 -20.28
N HIS A 623 28.02 18.32 -20.30
CA HIS A 623 26.86 17.82 -19.57
C HIS A 623 27.31 17.17 -18.26
N LEU A 624 26.63 17.47 -17.16
CA LEU A 624 26.90 16.86 -15.85
C LEU A 624 25.78 15.89 -15.49
N ILE A 625 26.14 14.67 -15.09
CA ILE A 625 25.21 13.68 -14.55
C ILE A 625 25.68 13.28 -13.16
N GLY A 626 24.89 13.63 -12.15
CA GLY A 626 25.16 13.34 -10.76
C GLY A 626 24.21 12.28 -10.24
N HIS A 627 24.75 11.25 -9.58
CA HIS A 627 23.97 10.31 -8.79
C HIS A 627 24.09 10.65 -7.31
N SER A 628 23.00 10.48 -6.54
CA SER A 628 23.00 10.74 -5.10
C SER A 628 23.52 12.15 -4.80
N MET A 629 24.40 12.34 -3.81
CA MET A 629 25.05 13.62 -3.48
C MET A 629 25.73 14.31 -4.69
N GLY A 630 26.17 13.54 -5.69
CA GLY A 630 26.78 14.07 -6.91
C GLY A 630 25.89 15.08 -7.63
N GLY A 631 24.56 14.93 -7.52
CA GLY A 631 23.61 15.90 -8.08
C GLY A 631 23.61 17.26 -7.36
N GLN A 632 23.82 17.30 -6.04
CA GLN A 632 23.97 18.57 -5.32
C GLN A 632 25.33 19.22 -5.65
N THR A 633 26.39 18.41 -5.74
CA THR A 633 27.74 18.86 -6.10
C THR A 633 27.78 19.56 -7.46
N ILE A 634 27.19 18.95 -8.50
CA ILE A 634 27.21 19.54 -9.86
C ILE A 634 26.38 20.83 -9.97
N ARG A 635 25.35 20.99 -9.13
CA ARG A 635 24.60 22.24 -9.02
C ARG A 635 25.44 23.34 -8.38
N MET A 636 26.14 23.02 -7.29
CA MET A 636 27.04 23.96 -6.63
C MET A 636 28.20 24.37 -7.55
N LEU A 637 28.79 23.43 -8.29
CA LEU A 637 29.80 23.73 -9.31
C LEU A 637 29.26 24.70 -10.37
N ALA A 638 28.07 24.45 -10.91
CA ALA A 638 27.47 25.34 -11.90
C ALA A 638 27.20 26.74 -11.34
N GLN A 639 26.71 26.83 -10.10
CA GLN A 639 26.53 28.11 -9.39
C GLN A 639 27.85 28.87 -9.26
N MET A 640 28.92 28.20 -8.81
CA MET A 640 30.23 28.83 -8.66
C MET A 640 30.78 29.33 -9.99
N LEU A 641 30.63 28.54 -11.06
CA LEU A 641 31.04 28.94 -12.39
C LEU A 641 30.29 30.18 -12.90
N GLU A 642 28.96 30.24 -12.78
CA GLU A 642 28.20 31.37 -13.33
C GLU A 642 28.14 32.58 -12.39
N GLY A 643 27.89 32.38 -11.09
CA GLY A 643 27.65 33.43 -10.10
C GLY A 643 28.79 33.66 -9.10
N GLY A 644 29.87 32.89 -9.18
CA GLY A 644 30.90 32.88 -8.14
C GLY A 644 30.34 32.38 -6.80
N THR A 645 30.92 32.85 -5.71
CA THR A 645 30.52 32.44 -4.34
C THR A 645 29.61 33.46 -3.65
N THR A 646 29.01 34.38 -4.40
CA THR A 646 28.16 35.44 -3.82
C THR A 646 26.92 34.81 -3.18
N GLY A 647 26.60 35.22 -1.95
CA GLY A 647 25.50 34.67 -1.16
C GLY A 647 25.82 33.39 -0.39
N ALA A 648 26.98 32.78 -0.62
CA ALA A 648 27.42 31.61 0.13
C ALA A 648 27.66 31.96 1.62
N PRO A 649 27.56 30.99 2.56
CA PRO A 649 27.87 31.22 3.96
C PRO A 649 29.27 31.80 4.21
N VAL A 650 30.23 31.44 3.36
CA VAL A 650 31.59 32.00 3.32
C VAL A 650 31.90 32.42 1.89
N GLU A 651 31.84 33.73 1.61
CA GLU A 651 32.12 34.26 0.27
C GLU A 651 33.63 34.48 0.06
N GLU A 652 34.19 33.94 -1.02
CA GLU A 652 35.54 34.22 -1.51
C GLU A 652 35.64 35.64 -2.11
N ASP A 653 36.82 36.28 -2.04
CA ASP A 653 37.07 37.61 -2.63
C ASP A 653 38.04 37.53 -3.81
N SER A 654 37.58 37.95 -4.99
CA SER A 654 38.35 37.93 -6.23
C SER A 654 39.63 38.77 -6.22
N SER A 655 39.81 39.66 -5.24
CA SER A 655 40.98 40.55 -5.13
C SER A 655 42.20 39.92 -4.44
N THR A 656 42.05 38.77 -3.76
CA THR A 656 43.13 38.08 -3.04
C THR A 656 43.39 36.68 -3.61
N VAL A 657 44.03 36.60 -4.79
CA VAL A 657 44.42 35.35 -5.50
C VAL A 657 43.41 34.22 -5.29
N THR A 658 42.30 34.24 -6.03
CA THR A 658 41.27 33.19 -6.02
C THR A 658 41.39 32.28 -7.24
N SER A 659 41.04 31.01 -7.07
CA SER A 659 40.81 30.08 -8.19
C SER A 659 39.87 30.69 -9.24
N PRO A 660 40.07 30.46 -10.55
CA PRO A 660 39.14 30.92 -11.58
C PRO A 660 37.70 30.43 -11.36
N LEU A 661 37.52 29.31 -10.66
CA LEU A 661 36.20 28.83 -10.24
C LEU A 661 35.38 29.88 -9.48
N PHE A 662 36.01 30.70 -8.65
CA PHE A 662 35.32 31.66 -7.78
C PHE A 662 35.07 33.03 -8.44
N GLU A 663 35.62 33.27 -9.65
CA GLU A 663 35.46 34.54 -10.36
C GLU A 663 34.03 34.76 -10.87
N GLY A 664 33.29 33.68 -11.13
CA GLY A 664 31.99 33.74 -11.78
C GLY A 664 32.06 34.12 -13.27
N GLY A 665 30.91 34.19 -13.93
CA GLY A 665 30.80 34.57 -15.36
C GLY A 665 31.16 33.47 -16.35
N HIS A 666 31.27 32.22 -15.90
CA HIS A 666 31.63 31.06 -16.71
C HIS A 666 30.41 30.21 -17.08
N ASN A 667 29.87 30.44 -18.28
CA ASN A 667 28.77 29.61 -18.82
C ASN A 667 29.29 28.31 -19.47
N TRP A 668 29.84 27.42 -18.65
CA TRP A 668 30.57 26.23 -19.11
C TRP A 668 29.79 24.91 -18.99
N VAL A 669 28.60 24.95 -18.41
CA VAL A 669 27.72 23.78 -18.24
C VAL A 669 26.52 23.94 -19.17
N HIS A 670 26.14 22.87 -19.88
CA HIS A 670 25.02 22.89 -20.80
C HIS A 670 23.76 22.21 -20.23
N SER A 671 23.94 21.15 -19.44
CA SER A 671 22.85 20.51 -18.70
C SER A 671 23.32 19.86 -17.41
N ILE A 672 22.40 19.73 -16.47
CA ILE A 672 22.52 18.98 -15.22
C ILE A 672 21.46 17.88 -15.23
N THR A 673 21.88 16.65 -14.96
CA THR A 673 20.98 15.52 -14.69
C THR A 673 21.26 15.01 -13.30
N THR A 674 20.21 14.81 -12.51
CA THR A 674 20.29 14.23 -11.17
C THR A 674 19.52 12.91 -11.14
N ILE A 675 20.09 11.90 -10.51
CA ILE A 675 19.50 10.56 -10.38
C ILE A 675 19.58 10.17 -8.91
N SER A 676 18.44 9.89 -8.27
CA SER A 676 18.38 9.54 -6.85
C SER A 676 19.02 10.58 -5.93
N THR A 677 19.04 11.85 -6.35
CA THR A 677 19.75 12.93 -5.65
C THR A 677 18.89 13.52 -4.53
N PRO A 678 19.43 13.75 -3.33
CA PRO A 678 18.73 14.45 -2.26
C PRO A 678 18.74 15.96 -2.50
N ASN A 679 18.04 16.45 -3.54
CA ASN A 679 18.03 17.87 -3.90
C ASN A 679 17.44 18.78 -2.80
N GLN A 680 16.66 18.20 -1.89
CA GLN A 680 16.08 18.82 -0.69
C GLN A 680 16.61 18.16 0.61
N GLY A 681 17.70 17.40 0.52
CA GLY A 681 18.26 16.63 1.63
C GLY A 681 17.62 15.27 1.86
N THR A 682 18.24 14.45 2.70
CA THR A 682 17.74 13.14 3.13
C THR A 682 17.63 13.10 4.63
N THR A 683 16.48 12.61 5.11
CA THR A 683 16.24 12.40 6.54
C THR A 683 17.19 11.36 7.15
N LEU A 684 17.86 10.55 6.32
CA LEU A 684 18.94 9.68 6.77
C LEU A 684 20.13 10.46 7.35
N ALA A 685 20.50 11.60 6.74
CA ALA A 685 21.58 12.44 7.23
C ALA A 685 21.17 13.19 8.51
N ASP A 686 19.92 13.66 8.60
CA ASP A 686 19.37 14.24 9.84
C ASP A 686 19.27 13.22 10.98
N GLY A 687 19.14 11.93 10.65
CA GLY A 687 19.10 10.82 11.59
C GLY A 687 20.45 10.19 11.91
N PHE A 688 21.55 10.65 11.30
CA PHE A 688 22.84 9.96 11.31
C PHE A 688 23.35 9.66 12.73
N SER A 689 23.19 10.61 13.67
CA SER A 689 23.58 10.41 15.07
C SER A 689 22.69 9.42 15.82
N GLU A 690 21.43 9.25 15.41
CA GLU A 690 20.46 8.33 16.03
C GLU A 690 20.69 6.88 15.60
N ILE A 691 21.14 6.67 14.36
CA ILE A 691 21.44 5.36 13.79
C ILE A 691 22.92 4.95 13.93
N GLY A 692 23.81 5.90 14.26
CA GLY A 692 25.17 5.66 14.76
C GLY A 692 26.02 4.73 13.89
N ASP A 693 26.70 3.77 14.53
CA ASP A 693 27.62 2.82 13.87
C ASP A 693 26.95 1.95 12.79
N THR A 694 25.62 1.85 12.78
CA THR A 694 24.88 1.09 11.75
C THR A 694 25.12 1.63 10.33
N VAL A 695 25.32 2.95 10.15
CA VAL A 695 25.63 3.50 8.82
C VAL A 695 27.05 3.14 8.37
N LYS A 696 27.99 3.07 9.31
CA LYS A 696 29.38 2.67 9.02
C LYS A 696 29.43 1.19 8.61
N ASP A 697 28.76 0.34 9.38
CA ASP A 697 28.63 -1.10 9.10
C ASP A 697 27.90 -1.34 7.78
N LEU A 698 26.92 -0.51 7.45
CA LEU A 698 26.21 -0.54 6.17
C LEU A 698 27.13 -0.23 4.99
N LEU A 699 27.96 0.81 5.07
CA LEU A 699 28.91 1.15 4.01
C LEU A 699 29.85 -0.02 3.70
N VAL A 700 30.35 -0.69 4.73
CA VAL A 700 31.17 -1.90 4.57
C VAL A 700 30.34 -3.08 4.06
N SER A 701 29.08 -3.22 4.48
CA SER A 701 28.18 -4.29 4.05
C SER A 701 27.78 -4.20 2.57
N VAL A 702 27.60 -3.00 2.02
CA VAL A 702 27.37 -2.80 0.57
C VAL A 702 28.55 -3.36 -0.23
N ILE A 703 29.78 -3.11 0.23
CA ILE A 703 31.00 -3.62 -0.41
C ILE A 703 31.13 -5.16 -0.21
N ASN A 704 30.72 -5.68 0.95
CA ASN A 704 30.67 -7.12 1.23
C ASN A 704 29.73 -7.90 0.29
N VAL A 705 28.54 -7.34 -0.02
CA VAL A 705 27.53 -8.03 -0.84
C VAL A 705 28.06 -8.37 -2.24
N LEU A 706 29.01 -7.58 -2.74
CA LEU A 706 29.66 -7.80 -4.05
C LEU A 706 30.79 -8.85 -3.98
N GLY A 707 31.06 -9.40 -2.80
CA GLY A 707 32.05 -10.46 -2.55
C GLY A 707 33.47 -10.06 -2.90
N ILE A 708 33.80 -8.79 -2.67
CA ILE A 708 35.18 -8.27 -2.79
C ILE A 708 36.06 -8.77 -1.61
N PHE A 709 35.51 -9.59 -0.70
CA PHE A 709 36.25 -10.20 0.41
C PHE A 709 36.71 -11.63 0.13
N GLY A 710 38.03 -11.78 0.01
CA GLY A 710 38.79 -12.75 0.82
C GLY A 710 39.54 -11.99 1.93
N GLU A 711 40.23 -12.66 2.85
CA GLU A 711 40.95 -12.07 4.01
C GLU A 711 42.09 -11.05 3.68
N ASN A 712 42.08 -10.39 2.53
CA ASN A 712 43.21 -9.62 2.03
C ASN A 712 43.03 -8.10 2.20
N ALA A 713 44.03 -7.51 2.83
CA ALA A 713 44.23 -6.09 3.11
C ALA A 713 44.42 -5.17 1.87
N GLU A 714 44.38 -5.71 0.65
CA GLU A 714 44.83 -5.04 -0.60
C GLU A 714 43.78 -4.16 -1.31
N MET A 715 42.59 -3.96 -0.73
CA MET A 715 41.53 -3.14 -1.34
C MET A 715 41.83 -1.64 -1.26
N LEU A 716 41.85 -0.96 -2.41
CA LEU A 716 42.02 0.49 -2.54
C LEU A 716 40.65 1.19 -2.45
N TYR A 717 40.40 1.91 -1.35
CA TYR A 717 39.30 2.87 -1.19
C TYR A 717 39.82 4.06 -0.38
N ASP A 718 39.71 5.27 -0.93
CA ASP A 718 40.21 6.51 -0.32
C ASP A 718 39.05 7.48 -0.03
N ALA A 719 38.91 7.89 1.23
CA ALA A 719 37.94 8.89 1.66
C ALA A 719 38.26 10.30 1.10
N GLN A 720 39.49 10.52 0.61
CA GLN A 720 39.98 11.76 0.02
C GLN A 720 39.79 12.99 0.93
N LEU A 721 40.07 12.82 2.22
CA LEU A 721 39.96 13.85 3.25
C LEU A 721 41.34 14.39 3.67
N ASP A 722 42.28 14.44 2.72
CA ASP A 722 43.67 14.86 2.95
C ASP A 722 43.74 16.31 3.47
N GLN A 723 42.82 17.18 3.05
CA GLN A 723 42.74 18.57 3.49
C GLN A 723 42.48 18.69 5.00
N TRP A 724 41.88 17.65 5.59
CA TRP A 724 41.62 17.51 7.02
C TRP A 724 42.71 16.72 7.76
N GLY A 725 43.80 16.36 7.08
CA GLY A 725 44.85 15.51 7.62
C GLY A 725 44.42 14.04 7.81
N ILE A 726 43.32 13.61 7.21
CA ILE A 726 42.84 12.23 7.29
C ILE A 726 43.40 11.46 6.09
N SER A 727 44.48 10.73 6.32
CA SER A 727 45.15 9.97 5.27
C SER A 727 44.34 8.77 4.79
N ALA A 728 44.58 8.37 3.53
CA ALA A 728 44.09 7.14 2.94
C ALA A 728 44.35 5.88 3.79
N LYS A 729 43.62 4.81 3.49
CA LYS A 729 43.78 3.49 4.10
C LYS A 729 45.22 2.97 3.96
N THR A 730 45.73 2.32 5.00
CA THR A 730 47.04 1.63 4.95
C THR A 730 46.90 0.12 4.69
N ASP A 731 47.98 -0.53 4.25
CA ASP A 731 47.97 -1.98 3.97
C ASP A 731 47.72 -2.82 5.23
N ASP A 732 48.12 -2.34 6.41
CA ASP A 732 47.94 -3.07 7.68
C ASP A 732 46.57 -2.81 8.34
N GLU A 733 45.75 -1.93 7.77
CA GLU A 733 44.43 -1.53 8.28
C GLU A 733 43.33 -2.25 7.49
N SER A 734 42.30 -2.78 8.15
CA SER A 734 41.11 -3.31 7.47
C SER A 734 40.20 -2.18 6.97
N LEU A 735 39.28 -2.47 6.04
CA LEU A 735 38.32 -1.46 5.57
C LEU A 735 37.44 -0.94 6.70
N GLN A 736 37.00 -1.80 7.62
CA GLN A 736 36.21 -1.39 8.78
C GLN A 736 37.00 -0.46 9.70
N GLU A 737 38.25 -0.83 10.06
CA GLU A 737 39.11 0.03 10.89
C GLU A 737 39.36 1.39 10.22
N TYR A 738 39.51 1.41 8.90
CA TYR A 738 39.64 2.65 8.14
C TYR A 738 38.39 3.53 8.22
N ILE A 739 37.21 2.96 7.98
CA ILE A 739 35.93 3.67 8.08
C ILE A 739 35.71 4.17 9.51
N ASP A 740 36.00 3.34 10.52
CA ASP A 740 35.91 3.74 11.93
C ASP A 740 36.85 4.91 12.24
N ARG A 741 38.09 4.89 11.73
CA ARG A 741 39.05 5.99 11.87
C ARG A 741 38.53 7.26 11.20
N VAL A 742 38.03 7.18 9.97
CA VAL A 742 37.47 8.34 9.24
C VAL A 742 36.33 8.98 10.03
N PHE A 743 35.34 8.19 10.44
CA PHE A 743 34.17 8.71 11.18
C PHE A 743 34.45 9.01 12.67
N SER A 744 35.64 8.71 13.18
CA SER A 744 36.10 9.18 14.51
C SER A 744 36.62 10.62 14.51
N SER A 745 36.80 11.21 13.33
CA SER A 745 37.21 12.61 13.19
C SER A 745 36.12 13.57 13.66
N SER A 746 36.54 14.69 14.26
CA SER A 746 35.64 15.75 14.73
C SER A 746 34.87 16.44 13.61
N ILE A 747 35.25 16.26 12.35
CA ILE A 747 34.48 16.79 11.20
C ILE A 747 33.10 16.13 11.07
N PHE A 748 32.87 14.98 11.71
CA PHE A 748 31.56 14.32 11.74
C PHE A 748 30.75 14.64 13.01
N ASP A 749 31.25 15.53 13.87
CA ASP A 749 30.50 16.01 15.04
C ASP A 749 29.29 16.83 14.57
N SER A 750 28.16 16.71 15.30
CA SER A 750 26.85 17.27 14.89
C SER A 750 26.80 18.79 14.67
N GLY A 751 27.83 19.53 15.12
CA GLY A 751 27.95 20.97 14.94
C GLY A 751 28.79 21.40 13.73
N PHE A 752 29.48 20.46 13.09
CA PHE A 752 30.36 20.73 11.97
C PHE A 752 29.57 20.72 10.65
N LYS A 753 29.78 21.75 9.82
CA LYS A 753 28.95 21.99 8.63
C LYS A 753 29.65 21.73 7.30
N ASP A 754 30.97 21.59 7.29
CA ASP A 754 31.75 21.44 6.06
C ASP A 754 32.03 19.97 5.76
N VAL A 755 30.97 19.17 5.76
CA VAL A 755 31.01 17.72 5.58
C VAL A 755 29.74 17.24 4.89
N SER A 756 29.82 16.10 4.22
CA SER A 756 28.70 15.49 3.50
C SER A 756 27.42 15.36 4.32
N ILE A 757 27.51 14.97 5.60
CA ILE A 757 26.33 14.79 6.46
C ILE A 757 25.53 16.09 6.63
N TRP A 758 26.20 17.25 6.75
CA TRP A 758 25.51 18.53 6.76
C TRP A 758 24.88 18.83 5.39
N SER A 759 25.66 18.78 4.31
CA SER A 759 25.19 19.03 2.94
C SER A 759 24.01 18.14 2.52
N LEU A 760 23.99 16.90 3.00
CA LEU A 760 22.94 15.91 2.73
C LEU A 760 21.72 16.08 3.64
N SER A 761 21.82 16.76 4.77
CA SER A 761 20.68 16.99 5.67
C SER A 761 19.64 17.90 5.02
N VAL A 762 18.38 17.79 5.46
CA VAL A 762 17.29 18.69 5.02
C VAL A 762 17.63 20.15 5.34
N ALA A 763 18.28 20.41 6.48
CA ALA A 763 18.69 21.74 6.86
C ALA A 763 19.82 22.30 5.98
N GLY A 764 20.87 21.50 5.72
CA GLY A 764 22.00 21.91 4.89
C GLY A 764 21.62 22.07 3.43
N ALA A 765 20.86 21.15 2.85
CA ALA A 765 20.35 21.29 1.48
C ALA A 765 19.49 22.56 1.30
N LYS A 766 18.73 22.94 2.34
CA LYS A 766 17.96 24.18 2.36
C LYS A 766 18.83 25.43 2.49
N GLU A 767 19.87 25.40 3.31
CA GLU A 767 20.87 26.46 3.45
C GLU A 767 21.65 26.67 2.15
N GLU A 768 22.12 25.60 1.51
CA GLU A 768 22.79 25.66 0.20
C GLU A 768 21.85 26.22 -0.88
N SER A 769 20.57 25.82 -0.88
CA SER A 769 19.59 26.33 -1.85
C SER A 769 19.24 27.82 -1.68
N THR A 770 19.74 28.52 -0.66
CA THR A 770 19.54 29.98 -0.56
C THR A 770 20.45 30.76 -1.50
N TRP A 771 21.52 30.14 -2.02
CA TRP A 771 22.49 30.79 -2.91
C TRP A 771 22.85 29.94 -4.14
N VAL A 772 22.65 28.62 -4.09
CA VAL A 772 22.73 27.72 -5.26
C VAL A 772 21.39 27.74 -5.99
N GLU A 773 21.30 28.57 -7.02
CA GLU A 773 20.07 28.80 -7.77
C GLU A 773 19.87 27.77 -8.90
N THR A 774 18.63 27.66 -9.38
CA THR A 774 18.36 27.01 -10.68
C THR A 774 18.70 28.01 -11.80
N LEU A 775 19.89 27.88 -12.38
CA LEU A 775 20.42 28.81 -13.39
C LEU A 775 19.61 28.79 -14.70
N SER A 776 19.37 29.98 -15.27
CA SER A 776 18.36 30.17 -16.32
C SER A 776 18.73 29.62 -17.71
N ASP A 777 20.01 29.31 -17.93
CA ASP A 777 20.59 28.91 -19.21
C ASP A 777 21.15 27.47 -19.21
N ILE A 778 20.79 26.69 -18.18
CA ILE A 778 21.12 25.26 -18.05
C ILE A 778 19.83 24.43 -18.15
N TYR A 779 19.88 23.28 -18.83
CA TYR A 779 18.80 22.29 -18.79
C TYR A 779 18.93 21.39 -17.56
N TYR A 780 17.87 21.23 -16.77
CA TYR A 780 17.87 20.35 -15.59
C TYR A 780 16.96 19.15 -15.81
N TYR A 781 17.43 17.95 -15.47
CA TYR A 781 16.64 16.72 -15.48
C TYR A 781 16.75 15.99 -14.14
N SER A 782 15.65 15.41 -13.66
CA SER A 782 15.63 14.67 -12.40
C SER A 782 14.94 13.31 -12.56
N TYR A 783 15.66 12.25 -12.20
CA TYR A 783 15.12 10.90 -12.07
C TYR A 783 14.95 10.55 -10.59
N ALA A 784 13.70 10.40 -10.16
CA ALA A 784 13.36 9.91 -8.83
C ALA A 784 13.28 8.39 -8.82
N THR A 785 13.85 7.76 -7.79
CA THR A 785 13.80 6.32 -7.51
C THR A 785 12.91 6.03 -6.31
N ILE A 786 12.26 4.87 -6.34
CA ILE A 786 11.53 4.33 -5.20
C ILE A 786 11.68 2.81 -5.21
N ASP A 787 11.95 2.24 -4.03
CA ASP A 787 11.86 0.80 -3.84
C ASP A 787 11.23 0.42 -2.50
N THR A 788 10.19 1.17 -2.15
CA THR A 788 9.40 0.98 -0.95
C THR A 788 7.92 0.93 -1.30
N PHE A 789 7.17 0.20 -0.49
CA PHE A 789 5.71 0.20 -0.55
C PHE A 789 5.13 0.84 0.70
N SER A 790 4.06 1.60 0.51
CA SER A 790 3.33 2.20 1.63
C SER A 790 2.60 1.12 2.43
N THR A 791 2.69 1.24 3.74
CA THR A 791 2.07 0.35 4.71
C THR A 791 1.83 1.14 6.00
N TYR A 792 1.49 0.44 7.08
CA TYR A 792 1.13 1.06 8.33
C TYR A 792 1.82 0.34 9.50
N ASN A 793 2.29 1.11 10.48
CA ASN A 793 2.88 0.55 11.68
C ASN A 793 1.78 -0.05 12.59
N TRP A 794 2.16 -0.60 13.74
CA TRP A 794 1.21 -1.18 14.69
C TRP A 794 0.21 -0.16 15.29
N LYS A 795 0.50 1.14 15.20
CA LYS A 795 -0.41 2.25 15.53
C LYS A 795 -1.25 2.72 14.33
N LEU A 796 -1.17 2.01 13.20
CA LEU A 796 -1.77 2.34 11.92
C LEU A 796 -1.42 3.72 11.37
N GLN A 797 -0.25 4.23 11.76
CA GLN A 797 0.32 5.42 11.16
C GLN A 797 1.01 5.00 9.86
N LYS A 798 0.80 5.77 8.78
CA LYS A 798 1.47 5.55 7.49
C LYS A 798 2.98 5.45 7.71
N ILE A 799 3.58 4.43 7.12
CA ILE A 799 5.02 4.17 7.01
C ILE A 799 5.30 3.59 5.62
N SER A 800 6.58 3.47 5.25
CA SER A 800 7.01 2.79 4.04
C SER A 800 7.98 1.67 4.42
N TYR A 801 7.82 0.47 3.84
CA TYR A 801 8.77 -0.63 4.00
C TYR A 801 9.52 -0.92 2.70
N PRO A 802 10.79 -1.36 2.76
CA PRO A 802 11.55 -1.73 1.58
C PRO A 802 10.91 -2.92 0.89
N ASN A 803 11.03 -2.98 -0.43
CA ASN A 803 10.74 -4.18 -1.18
C ASN A 803 11.90 -5.16 -1.04
N VAL A 804 11.81 -6.07 -0.08
CA VAL A 804 12.88 -7.02 0.32
C VAL A 804 13.42 -7.94 -0.80
N LEU A 805 12.78 -7.98 -1.96
CA LEU A 805 13.24 -8.77 -3.11
C LEU A 805 14.08 -7.96 -4.10
N THR A 806 13.82 -6.66 -4.19
CA THR A 806 14.46 -5.78 -5.17
C THR A 806 15.43 -4.79 -4.53
N MET A 807 15.22 -4.47 -3.25
CA MET A 807 16.09 -3.62 -2.45
C MET A 807 17.35 -4.40 -2.10
N LEU A 808 18.51 -3.81 -2.35
CA LEU A 808 19.78 -4.33 -1.87
C LEU A 808 19.75 -4.49 -0.35
N LEU A 809 19.90 -5.73 0.14
CA LEU A 809 19.70 -6.10 1.56
C LEU A 809 20.33 -5.14 2.59
N PRO A 810 21.59 -4.70 2.46
CA PRO A 810 22.14 -3.69 3.36
C PRO A 810 21.28 -2.42 3.50
N LEU A 811 20.65 -1.95 2.41
CA LEU A 811 19.83 -0.74 2.39
C LEU A 811 18.46 -0.91 3.08
N ASP A 812 18.04 -2.12 3.45
CA ASP A 812 16.77 -2.33 4.14
C ASP A 812 16.70 -1.54 5.46
N VAL A 813 17.80 -1.50 6.22
CA VAL A 813 17.85 -0.83 7.52
C VAL A 813 17.60 0.66 7.38
N THR A 814 18.33 1.30 6.46
CA THR A 814 18.17 2.73 6.18
C THR A 814 16.84 3.03 5.52
N SER A 815 16.36 2.14 4.65
CA SER A 815 15.03 2.26 4.04
C SER A 815 13.91 2.26 5.08
N ILE A 816 13.98 1.36 6.06
CA ILE A 816 13.03 1.28 7.17
C ILE A 816 13.11 2.56 8.01
N PHE A 817 14.32 3.06 8.31
CA PHE A 817 14.48 4.31 9.05
C PHE A 817 13.85 5.50 8.32
N LEU A 818 14.17 5.68 7.04
CA LEU A 818 13.59 6.70 6.15
C LEU A 818 12.06 6.57 6.04
N GLY A 819 11.56 5.33 5.95
CA GLY A 819 10.15 4.99 5.85
C GLY A 819 9.37 5.02 7.16
N SER A 820 10.06 5.20 8.28
CA SER A 820 9.48 5.22 9.63
C SER A 820 8.73 6.53 9.91
N ARG A 821 8.34 6.72 11.17
CA ARG A 821 7.74 7.96 11.65
C ARG A 821 8.76 9.02 12.06
N TYR A 822 10.06 8.80 11.86
CA TYR A 822 11.11 9.78 12.20
C TYR A 822 10.87 11.15 11.56
N ALA A 823 10.73 11.19 10.23
CA ALA A 823 10.48 12.43 9.49
C ALA A 823 9.21 13.18 9.95
N PRO A 824 8.02 12.54 10.04
CA PRO A 824 6.82 13.25 10.48
C PRO A 824 6.78 13.58 11.97
N ASP A 825 7.24 12.69 12.85
CA ASP A 825 7.05 12.86 14.29
C ASP A 825 8.19 13.67 14.93
N THR A 826 9.42 13.61 14.38
CA THR A 826 10.61 14.31 14.95
C THR A 826 10.93 15.59 14.20
N MET A 827 10.85 15.57 12.86
CA MET A 827 11.22 16.72 12.02
C MET A 827 10.02 17.55 11.56
N SER A 828 8.79 17.15 11.90
CA SER A 828 7.54 17.80 11.44
C SER A 828 7.39 17.86 9.92
N LEU A 829 8.00 16.92 9.19
CA LEU A 829 7.84 16.77 7.75
C LEU A 829 6.55 16.03 7.39
N SER A 830 6.09 16.10 6.15
CA SER A 830 4.90 15.34 5.74
C SER A 830 5.21 13.83 5.66
N THR A 831 4.17 13.00 5.67
CA THR A 831 4.32 11.55 5.41
C THR A 831 4.78 11.22 3.99
N ASP A 832 4.88 12.20 3.10
CA ASP A 832 5.37 12.00 1.73
C ASP A 832 6.91 11.93 1.69
N TRP A 833 7.56 12.21 2.81
CA TRP A 833 8.99 11.92 3.00
C TRP A 833 9.25 10.43 3.27
N GLN A 834 8.25 9.59 3.56
CA GLN A 834 8.50 8.19 3.92
C GLN A 834 8.89 7.29 2.74
N PRO A 835 8.28 7.40 1.54
CA PRO A 835 8.77 6.70 0.35
C PRO A 835 10.24 7.02 0.08
N ASN A 836 11.03 5.98 -0.17
CA ASN A 836 12.47 6.09 -0.39
C ASN A 836 13.02 4.94 -1.23
N ASP A 837 14.29 5.05 -1.62
CA ASP A 837 15.07 4.07 -2.37
C ASP A 837 16.16 3.38 -1.53
N GLY A 838 16.06 3.48 -0.20
CA GLY A 838 17.05 2.96 0.73
C GLY A 838 18.08 3.96 1.23
N ALA A 839 18.29 5.10 0.58
CA ALA A 839 19.19 6.15 1.08
C ALA A 839 18.58 7.56 1.04
N VAL A 840 17.70 7.84 0.08
CA VAL A 840 17.12 9.16 -0.14
C VAL A 840 15.59 9.07 -0.20
N ASN A 841 14.92 10.02 0.45
CA ASN A 841 13.47 10.15 0.38
C ASN A 841 13.05 10.54 -1.05
N THR A 842 12.10 9.81 -1.66
CA THR A 842 11.72 9.98 -3.07
C THR A 842 11.25 11.41 -3.38
N ILE A 843 10.52 12.05 -2.47
CA ILE A 843 10.07 13.44 -2.62
C ILE A 843 11.21 14.45 -2.79
N SER A 844 12.39 14.16 -2.21
CA SER A 844 13.56 15.03 -2.30
C SER A 844 14.26 14.96 -3.66
N MET A 845 13.89 14.04 -4.55
CA MET A 845 14.65 13.80 -5.78
C MET A 845 14.23 14.68 -6.96
N SER A 846 13.00 15.16 -6.98
CA SER A 846 12.44 15.85 -8.15
C SER A 846 13.11 17.20 -8.46
N GLN A 847 13.43 18.00 -7.44
CA GLN A 847 14.06 19.32 -7.62
C GLN A 847 14.61 19.88 -6.31
N ASP A 848 15.27 21.02 -6.38
CA ASP A 848 15.66 21.80 -5.22
C ASP A 848 14.50 22.59 -4.58
N TYR A 849 14.82 23.49 -3.64
CA TYR A 849 13.81 24.28 -2.92
C TYR A 849 13.27 25.50 -3.67
N VAL A 850 13.95 25.97 -4.73
CA VAL A 850 13.67 27.27 -5.37
C VAL A 850 13.31 27.16 -6.85
N GLY A 851 13.75 26.09 -7.50
CA GLY A 851 13.53 25.78 -8.89
C GLY A 851 12.07 25.45 -9.19
N GLU A 852 11.69 25.70 -10.44
CA GLU A 852 10.36 25.37 -10.95
C GLU A 852 10.38 23.97 -11.60
N LEU A 853 9.48 23.10 -11.15
CA LEU A 853 9.27 21.75 -11.69
C LEU A 853 8.35 21.79 -12.91
N VAL A 854 8.74 21.11 -13.98
CA VAL A 854 7.90 20.85 -15.14
C VAL A 854 7.98 19.37 -15.52
N SER A 855 6.84 18.71 -15.72
CA SER A 855 6.83 17.32 -16.17
C SER A 855 7.40 17.20 -17.58
N PHE A 856 8.32 16.26 -17.79
CA PHE A 856 8.90 16.00 -19.10
C PHE A 856 7.93 15.24 -20.00
N ASP A 857 7.25 15.96 -20.90
CA ASP A 857 6.32 15.40 -21.89
C ASP A 857 7.00 15.05 -23.24
N GLY A 858 8.32 14.88 -23.21
CA GLY A 858 9.16 14.88 -24.41
C GLY A 858 9.62 16.28 -24.82
N THR A 859 9.35 17.32 -24.02
CA THR A 859 9.82 18.68 -24.26
C THR A 859 10.77 19.13 -23.16
N SER A 860 11.98 19.55 -23.54
CA SER A 860 12.97 20.11 -22.60
C SER A 860 12.76 21.60 -22.42
N VAL A 861 12.70 22.05 -21.17
CA VAL A 861 12.57 23.46 -20.77
C VAL A 861 13.85 23.89 -20.08
N ILE A 862 14.50 24.92 -20.62
CA ILE A 862 15.75 25.46 -20.06
C ILE A 862 15.46 26.30 -18.81
N GLY A 863 16.36 26.26 -17.82
CA GLY A 863 16.22 26.97 -16.55
C GLY A 863 15.13 26.44 -15.63
N LYS A 864 14.63 25.23 -15.88
CA LYS A 864 13.62 24.54 -15.06
C LYS A 864 13.97 23.07 -14.90
N TRP A 865 13.50 22.47 -13.81
CA TRP A 865 13.62 21.05 -13.54
C TRP A 865 12.64 20.26 -14.39
N ASN A 866 13.15 19.50 -15.35
CA ASN A 866 12.36 18.59 -16.18
C ASN A 866 12.24 17.26 -15.43
N GLU A 867 11.09 17.07 -14.80
CA GLU A 867 10.77 15.86 -14.03
C GLU A 867 10.60 14.67 -14.96
N MET A 868 11.51 13.71 -14.84
CA MET A 868 11.49 12.48 -15.62
C MET A 868 10.56 11.46 -14.97
N THR A 869 10.12 10.47 -15.74
CA THR A 869 9.30 9.38 -15.21
C THR A 869 10.01 8.68 -14.05
N GLN A 870 9.33 8.58 -12.91
CA GLN A 870 9.85 7.91 -11.71
C GLN A 870 10.21 6.45 -12.00
N LEU A 871 11.37 6.03 -11.53
CA LEU A 871 11.90 4.68 -11.66
C LEU A 871 11.45 3.85 -10.44
N SER A 872 10.58 2.86 -10.66
CA SER A 872 9.91 2.13 -9.58
C SER A 872 10.42 0.70 -9.44
N GLY A 873 10.68 0.27 -8.21
CA GLY A 873 11.35 -1.01 -7.93
C GLY A 873 12.87 -0.93 -8.04
N LEU A 874 13.43 0.28 -7.95
CA LEU A 874 14.86 0.56 -8.09
C LEU A 874 15.37 1.18 -6.80
N ASP A 875 16.25 0.46 -6.11
CA ASP A 875 16.98 1.00 -4.96
C ASP A 875 18.06 2.01 -5.38
N HIS A 876 18.69 2.61 -4.37
CA HIS A 876 19.64 3.69 -4.54
C HIS A 876 20.86 3.33 -5.40
N LEU A 877 21.35 2.10 -5.34
CA LEU A 877 22.55 1.66 -6.07
C LEU A 877 22.22 0.92 -7.36
N ALA A 878 20.98 0.45 -7.49
CA ALA A 878 20.55 -0.30 -8.64
C ALA A 878 20.55 0.56 -9.93
N VAL A 879 20.40 1.89 -9.84
CA VAL A 879 20.58 2.83 -10.98
C VAL A 879 22.02 3.05 -11.42
N THR A 880 23.00 2.59 -10.64
CA THR A 880 24.43 2.61 -11.00
C THR A 880 24.91 1.28 -11.56
N GLY A 881 24.03 0.28 -11.66
CA GLY A 881 24.35 -1.05 -12.19
C GLY A 881 24.77 -2.06 -11.13
N ILE A 882 24.61 -1.73 -9.84
CA ILE A 882 24.81 -2.67 -8.72
C ILE A 882 23.50 -3.42 -8.47
N THR A 883 23.10 -4.21 -9.47
CA THR A 883 21.90 -5.04 -9.46
C THR A 883 21.95 -6.03 -10.61
N LEU A 884 21.35 -7.20 -10.42
CA LEU A 884 21.13 -8.17 -11.51
C LEU A 884 19.75 -8.08 -12.13
N LEU A 885 18.84 -7.33 -11.51
CA LEU A 885 17.41 -7.38 -11.83
C LEU A 885 17.10 -6.85 -13.24
N TYR A 886 17.96 -5.97 -13.77
CA TYR A 886 17.77 -5.30 -15.06
C TYR A 886 19.07 -4.68 -15.57
N GLN A 887 19.12 -4.32 -16.87
CA GLN A 887 20.27 -3.62 -17.46
C GLN A 887 20.03 -2.11 -17.49
N ILE A 888 21.00 -1.32 -17.01
CA ILE A 888 20.88 0.15 -16.95
C ILE A 888 21.33 0.85 -18.24
N LEU A 889 22.10 0.18 -19.11
CA LEU A 889 22.71 0.80 -20.29
C LEU A 889 21.67 1.50 -21.19
N ASP A 890 20.53 0.87 -21.44
CA ASP A 890 19.48 1.42 -22.31
C ASP A 890 18.92 2.76 -21.80
N LEU A 891 18.84 2.93 -20.48
CA LEU A 891 18.40 4.19 -19.86
C LEU A 891 19.42 5.29 -20.12
N TYR A 892 20.70 5.00 -19.87
CA TYR A 892 21.77 5.96 -20.10
C TYR A 892 21.93 6.29 -21.58
N GLU A 893 21.92 5.30 -22.50
CA GLU A 893 21.96 5.56 -23.94
C GLU A 893 20.81 6.48 -24.36
N ALA A 894 19.58 6.18 -23.93
CA ALA A 894 18.42 6.99 -24.27
C ALA A 894 18.54 8.42 -23.74
N HIS A 895 19.07 8.59 -22.53
CA HIS A 895 19.31 9.90 -21.94
C HIS A 895 20.46 10.65 -22.63
N MET A 896 21.57 9.99 -22.97
CA MET A 896 22.65 10.62 -23.76
C MET A 896 22.15 11.09 -25.12
N ALA A 897 21.30 10.29 -25.77
CA ALA A 897 20.64 10.69 -27.01
C ALA A 897 19.78 11.95 -26.82
N LEU A 898 19.07 12.10 -25.70
CA LEU A 898 18.34 13.32 -25.35
C LEU A 898 19.28 14.53 -25.19
N LEU A 899 20.35 14.39 -24.42
CA LEU A 899 21.32 15.46 -24.19
C LEU A 899 21.95 15.96 -25.50
N TYR A 900 22.29 15.04 -26.42
CA TYR A 900 22.87 15.36 -27.72
C TYR A 900 21.85 15.97 -28.71
N THR A 901 20.55 15.98 -28.37
CA THR A 901 19.54 16.74 -29.14
C THR A 901 19.41 18.19 -28.72
N LEU A 902 20.01 18.60 -27.60
CA LEU A 902 19.92 19.96 -27.09
C LEU A 902 20.66 20.95 -28.00
N PRO A 903 20.11 22.15 -28.23
CA PRO A 903 20.70 23.14 -29.15
C PRO A 903 21.93 23.83 -28.54
N THR A 904 22.96 24.03 -29.34
CA THR A 904 24.22 24.68 -28.91
C THR A 904 24.26 26.20 -29.18
N GLY A 905 23.23 26.80 -29.79
CA GLY A 905 23.19 28.21 -30.20
C GLY A 905 22.45 29.16 -29.26
N SER A 906 22.81 30.46 -29.29
CA SER A 906 22.31 31.53 -28.39
C SER A 906 20.86 31.99 -28.61
N SER A 907 20.12 31.38 -29.54
CA SER A 907 18.74 31.75 -29.88
C SER A 907 17.74 30.61 -29.61
N SER A 908 18.05 29.69 -28.70
CA SER A 908 17.21 28.53 -28.42
C SER A 908 15.86 28.96 -27.85
N SER A 909 14.78 28.38 -28.40
CA SER A 909 13.45 28.46 -27.81
C SER A 909 13.53 27.98 -26.35
N ARG A 910 12.91 28.71 -25.41
CA ARG A 910 12.84 28.31 -23.99
C ARG A 910 12.20 26.93 -23.79
N ARG A 911 11.48 26.43 -24.79
CA ARG A 911 10.79 25.13 -24.80
C ARG A 911 11.12 24.40 -26.10
N LEU A 912 11.61 23.16 -25.99
CA LEU A 912 12.15 22.43 -27.14
C LEU A 912 11.65 20.98 -27.15
N ALA A 913 10.86 20.63 -28.17
CA ALA A 913 10.37 19.27 -28.32
C ALA A 913 11.55 18.37 -28.71
N ALA A 914 11.84 17.37 -27.88
CA ALA A 914 12.77 16.31 -28.21
C ALA A 914 12.23 15.53 -29.43
N ASN A 915 13.14 14.91 -30.17
CA ASN A 915 12.78 14.04 -31.27
C ASN A 915 11.89 12.90 -30.75
N SER A 916 10.75 12.66 -31.41
CA SER A 916 9.80 11.60 -31.03
C SER A 916 10.44 10.21 -30.92
N THR A 917 11.53 9.97 -31.66
CA THR A 917 12.33 8.73 -31.58
C THR A 917 13.09 8.62 -30.26
N VAL A 918 13.65 9.74 -29.77
CA VAL A 918 14.40 9.77 -28.50
C VAL A 918 13.45 9.63 -27.32
N THR A 919 12.32 10.34 -27.34
CA THR A 919 11.27 10.18 -26.32
C THR A 919 10.74 8.74 -26.28
N ALA A 920 10.56 8.10 -27.44
CA ALA A 920 10.15 6.70 -27.51
C ALA A 920 11.20 5.74 -26.93
N LYS A 921 12.49 5.96 -27.24
CA LYS A 921 13.59 5.18 -26.65
C LYS A 921 13.61 5.30 -25.13
N LEU A 922 13.49 6.52 -24.62
CA LEU A 922 13.51 6.77 -23.19
C LEU A 922 12.34 6.09 -22.48
N ASN A 923 11.12 6.26 -23.00
CA ASN A 923 9.94 5.59 -22.46
C ASN A 923 10.09 4.07 -22.51
N SER A 924 10.67 3.52 -23.57
CA SER A 924 10.92 2.08 -23.72
C SER A 924 11.94 1.59 -22.69
N ALA A 925 13.04 2.31 -22.47
CA ALA A 925 14.06 1.95 -21.48
C ALA A 925 13.48 1.95 -20.06
N ILE A 926 12.76 3.02 -19.68
CA ILE A 926 12.11 3.13 -18.37
C ILE A 926 11.05 2.05 -18.18
N THR A 927 10.23 1.80 -19.21
CA THR A 927 9.22 0.72 -19.16
C THR A 927 9.88 -0.64 -18.99
N SER A 928 11.00 -0.89 -19.68
CA SER A 928 11.73 -2.16 -19.58
C SER A 928 12.32 -2.36 -18.18
N LEU A 929 12.91 -1.31 -17.60
CA LEU A 929 13.39 -1.32 -16.22
C LEU A 929 12.26 -1.63 -15.23
N ASN A 930 11.17 -0.86 -15.27
CA ASN A 930 10.03 -1.04 -14.37
C ASN A 930 9.33 -2.40 -14.57
N THR A 931 9.35 -2.96 -15.79
CA THR A 931 8.79 -4.29 -16.08
C THR A 931 9.68 -5.39 -15.54
N ALA A 932 11.00 -5.25 -15.68
CA ALA A 932 11.97 -6.21 -15.16
C ALA A 932 11.92 -6.27 -13.62
N THR A 933 11.86 -5.12 -12.94
CA THR A 933 11.68 -5.08 -11.48
C THR A 933 10.33 -5.67 -11.06
N ALA A 934 9.25 -5.35 -11.78
CA ALA A 934 7.94 -5.93 -11.54
C ALA A 934 7.89 -7.45 -11.80
N SER A 935 8.87 -8.04 -12.50
CA SER A 935 8.96 -9.48 -12.73
C SER A 935 9.56 -10.27 -11.56
N ILE A 936 10.25 -9.59 -10.63
CA ILE A 936 10.91 -10.20 -9.47
C ILE A 936 9.99 -10.11 -8.26
N GLN A 937 9.28 -11.20 -7.95
CA GLN A 937 8.13 -11.18 -7.04
C GLN A 937 8.17 -12.29 -5.99
N THR A 938 9.04 -13.27 -6.21
CA THR A 938 9.33 -14.36 -5.29
C THR A 938 10.83 -14.58 -5.16
N GLN A 939 11.23 -15.28 -4.08
CA GLN A 939 12.59 -15.79 -3.94
C GLN A 939 12.98 -16.66 -5.13
N GLY A 940 12.05 -17.43 -5.70
CA GLY A 940 12.30 -18.29 -6.86
C GLY A 940 12.63 -17.51 -8.14
N ASP A 941 12.06 -16.31 -8.32
CA ASP A 941 12.39 -15.44 -9.47
C ASP A 941 13.82 -14.87 -9.33
N LEU A 942 14.19 -14.51 -8.10
CA LEU A 942 15.55 -14.10 -7.76
C LEU A 942 16.54 -15.26 -7.90
N GLU A 943 16.17 -16.47 -7.49
CA GLU A 943 16.95 -17.70 -7.70
C GLU A 943 17.14 -17.99 -9.19
N ALA A 944 16.07 -17.86 -10.00
CA ALA A 944 16.12 -18.06 -11.45
C ALA A 944 17.05 -17.06 -12.14
N LEU A 945 17.01 -15.79 -11.72
CA LEU A 945 17.95 -14.77 -12.18
C LEU A 945 19.40 -15.13 -11.82
N CYS A 946 19.59 -15.78 -10.68
CA CYS A 946 20.87 -16.23 -10.14
C CYS A 946 21.36 -17.59 -10.67
N GLU A 947 20.63 -18.24 -11.58
CA GLU A 947 21.04 -19.55 -12.14
C GLU A 947 22.29 -19.44 -13.03
N ASN A 948 22.48 -18.30 -13.72
CA ASN A 948 23.56 -18.09 -14.68
C ASN A 948 24.20 -16.70 -14.51
N PRO A 949 24.93 -16.46 -13.41
CA PRO A 949 25.57 -15.17 -13.16
C PRO A 949 26.60 -14.84 -14.24
N ILE A 950 26.59 -13.59 -14.70
CA ILE A 950 27.40 -13.13 -15.84
C ILE A 950 28.89 -12.94 -15.51
N ASN A 951 29.24 -12.85 -14.24
CA ASN A 951 30.61 -12.74 -13.72
C ASN A 951 30.66 -13.09 -12.22
N THR A 952 31.86 -13.10 -11.64
CA THR A 952 32.09 -13.44 -10.22
C THR A 952 31.43 -12.45 -9.25
N TYR A 953 31.28 -11.17 -9.59
CA TYR A 953 30.55 -10.22 -8.75
C TYR A 953 29.06 -10.54 -8.71
N ALA A 954 28.48 -10.96 -9.84
CA ALA A 954 27.10 -11.44 -9.93
C ALA A 954 26.88 -12.73 -9.12
N GLU A 955 27.84 -13.67 -9.15
CA GLU A 955 27.81 -14.87 -8.31
C GLU A 955 27.73 -14.53 -6.82
N ASN A 956 28.57 -13.59 -6.37
CA ASN A 956 28.62 -13.16 -4.98
C ASN A 956 27.36 -12.38 -4.57
N TYR A 957 26.89 -11.46 -5.43
CA TYR A 957 25.62 -10.76 -5.24
C TYR A 957 24.48 -11.76 -5.01
N CYS A 958 24.39 -12.78 -5.87
CA CYS A 958 23.40 -13.85 -5.75
C CYS A 958 23.55 -14.66 -4.45
N ALA A 959 24.76 -15.08 -4.10
CA ALA A 959 25.01 -15.83 -2.88
C ALA A 959 24.56 -15.07 -1.61
N ASN A 960 24.75 -13.75 -1.59
CA ASN A 960 24.37 -12.90 -0.47
C ASN A 960 22.88 -12.56 -0.45
N MET A 961 22.28 -12.22 -1.60
CA MET A 961 20.84 -11.93 -1.73
C MET A 961 19.96 -13.16 -1.47
N LEU A 962 20.47 -14.37 -1.76
CA LEU A 962 19.75 -15.63 -1.51
C LEU A 962 19.97 -16.19 -0.08
N ASN A 963 20.85 -15.56 0.73
CA ASN A 963 21.13 -16.04 2.08
C ASN A 963 20.04 -15.60 3.09
N THR A 964 19.03 -16.44 3.22
CA THR A 964 17.87 -16.25 4.12
C THR A 964 18.20 -15.97 5.60
N THR A 965 19.37 -16.34 6.10
CA THR A 965 19.77 -16.03 7.49
C THR A 965 20.10 -14.55 7.63
N LEU A 966 20.84 -14.00 6.66
CA LEU A 966 21.24 -12.60 6.62
C LEU A 966 20.04 -11.67 6.48
N VAL A 967 19.06 -12.03 5.63
CA VAL A 967 17.81 -11.27 5.46
C VAL A 967 17.04 -11.13 6.78
N ASN A 968 16.92 -12.23 7.53
CA ASN A 968 16.17 -12.23 8.80
C ASN A 968 16.90 -11.46 9.90
N ASP A 969 18.23 -11.56 9.99
CA ASP A 969 19.04 -10.85 10.97
C ASP A 969 19.09 -9.34 10.69
N THR A 970 19.16 -8.94 9.41
CA THR A 970 19.10 -7.53 8.98
C THR A 970 17.74 -6.91 9.31
N VAL A 971 16.64 -7.61 9.04
CA VAL A 971 15.28 -7.16 9.40
C VAL A 971 15.10 -7.07 10.92
N ALA A 972 15.66 -8.01 11.70
CA ALA A 972 15.61 -7.97 13.16
C ALA A 972 16.41 -6.79 13.73
N THR A 973 17.60 -6.53 13.18
CA THR A 973 18.46 -5.40 13.57
C THR A 973 17.82 -4.06 13.21
N ALA A 974 17.26 -3.93 12.00
CA ALA A 974 16.56 -2.72 11.56
C ALA A 974 15.38 -2.35 12.48
N ASN A 975 14.56 -3.34 12.86
CA ASN A 975 13.44 -3.10 13.75
C ASN A 975 13.87 -2.72 15.17
N ALA A 976 14.97 -3.29 15.67
CA ALA A 976 15.54 -2.92 16.97
C ALA A 976 16.08 -1.47 16.97
N THR A 977 16.73 -1.03 15.90
CA THR A 977 17.20 0.34 15.72
C THR A 977 16.04 1.34 15.64
N VAL A 978 14.96 0.99 14.95
CA VAL A 978 13.74 1.82 14.89
C VAL A 978 13.05 1.90 16.24
N GLU A 979 12.94 0.79 16.97
CA GLU A 979 12.34 0.76 18.31
C GLU A 979 13.17 1.56 19.32
N ALA A 980 14.50 1.56 19.18
CA ALA A 980 15.39 2.43 19.95
C ALA A 980 15.19 3.92 19.60
N ALA A 981 15.20 4.29 18.32
CA ALA A 981 15.08 5.67 17.84
C ALA A 981 13.68 6.28 18.03
N THR A 982 12.62 5.46 18.03
CA THR A 982 11.22 5.93 18.20
C THR A 982 10.76 5.92 19.66
N ASN A 983 11.44 5.19 20.57
CA ASN A 983 11.12 5.20 22.01
C ASN A 983 11.91 6.26 22.79
N THR A 984 13.06 6.74 22.31
CA THR A 984 13.84 7.80 22.97
C THR A 984 13.10 9.14 23.03
N SER A 985 12.23 9.43 22.05
CA SER A 985 11.45 10.68 21.99
C SER A 985 10.22 10.73 22.90
N VAL A 986 9.84 9.62 23.56
CA VAL A 986 8.71 9.60 24.51
C VAL A 986 9.13 9.96 25.95
N SER A 987 10.43 10.12 26.21
CA SER A 987 10.96 10.29 27.58
C SER A 987 11.38 11.72 27.98
N SER A 988 11.26 12.71 27.10
CA SER A 988 11.75 14.08 27.38
C SER A 988 10.64 15.12 27.58
N GLU A 989 9.61 14.83 28.38
CA GLU A 989 8.79 15.90 28.98
C GLU A 989 8.07 15.46 30.27
N ASN A 990 8.85 15.30 31.35
CA ASN A 990 8.50 15.73 32.72
C ASN A 990 9.52 15.18 33.70
N THR A 991 10.60 15.92 33.95
CA THR A 991 11.21 15.86 35.27
C THR A 991 11.74 17.22 35.64
N THR A 992 10.92 17.92 36.41
CA THR A 992 11.30 19.06 37.21
C THR A 992 12.56 18.71 38.01
N THR A 993 13.62 19.47 37.73
CA THR A 993 14.69 19.86 38.65
C THR A 993 14.51 19.39 40.10
N ARG A 994 15.25 18.34 40.49
CA ARG A 994 15.72 18.17 41.87
C ARG A 994 17.17 17.72 41.89
N LEU A 995 18.04 18.72 42.00
CA LEU A 995 19.32 18.62 42.67
C LEU A 995 19.20 17.75 43.94
N ARG A 996 20.01 16.69 44.05
CA ARG A 996 20.65 16.32 45.32
C ARG A 996 21.87 15.41 45.09
N ARG A 997 22.99 15.96 45.56
CA ARG A 997 24.31 15.36 45.77
C ARG A 997 24.27 13.96 46.37
N GLY A 998 25.25 13.16 45.97
CA GLY A 998 25.73 11.93 46.61
C GLY A 998 26.89 11.39 45.80
#